data_AF-A0A4X2LLP3-F1
#
_entry.id   AF-A0A4X2LLP3-F1
#
_cell.length_a   1.000
_cell.length_b   1.000
_cell.length_c   1.000
_cell.angle_alpha   90.00
_cell.angle_beta   90.00
_cell.angle_gamma   90.00
#
_symmetry.space_group_name_H-M   'P 1'
#
loop_
_entity.id
_entity.type
_entity.pdbx_description
1 polymer ?
#
loop_
_entity_poly.entity_id
_entity_poly.type
_entity_poly.pdbx_seq_one_letter_code
_entity_poly.pdbx_strand_id
1 'polypeptide(L)'
;MYLCEPETLCHILGFRFRFYQDPNGETPSSLYRVVAILLQHNLTDLEDLYVLVSFTQIKSDINNRKSPHDNQKLGLLEALLKIGDWQHAQDIMDQMPLFYATTQKAIAFALCQLIHVTIEPLYRRLGTPVGIKGRPVLFLENKRAPKQVESFEDLREEVFSMLSHLGPNLSHDAILFAKVVRLGKAFMKEVSTIYVPLHTEILFSCLLSITDQVLLPSLTLMDCNACMSEELWGMFKTFPYQYRYRLYGQWKNETYNNHPHLIKAKAQTIDRAKYILKRLTKEDVKPSGRWIGKLSHCNPTILFDYILLQIQKYDNLITPVVDSLKYLTSLNYDVLAYCIIEALANPEKERMKHDDTTISSWLQSLACFCGAVFLKYPIELAGLLQYVANQLKAGKSFDLLILKEVVEKMAGIEVTEEMTVEQLEALTGGEQLKAEGGYFGQIRNTKKSSQRLKDALLDHDLALPLCILMAQQRNGVIFQEGGEKHLKLVGKLYDQCHDTLVQFGGFLAANLSTEDYIKRVPSIDVLCNEYHTPHDAAFFLSRPMYAHHISSKYDELKKAEKGNKQQHKVHKYIASCELVMTPVHEAVISLHVSKVWDDISPQFYATFWSLTMYDLAVPHNSYEREVHKLKVQMKAIDDNQEMPLNKKKEEKERCIALQDKLLEEEKKQMEHVQRVLQRLKLEKDNWLLAKSTKNATISKFLQLCIFPRCIFSAVDAVYCSHFVELLHQQKTPNFSTLLYYDQVFCDIIYTVASCTENEASRYGRFLCYMLATVTKWHGDRTIYEKECGNYPGFLTTLRATGFDGGNKADQLEYENFRHIVHKWHYKLTKASVHCLETGEYTHIRNILIVLTKILPWYPKVLNLGTALERRVHKICQEEKQKRPDLYALAMGYSGQLKNRKLSMVPENEFHHKDLRPTNVVAALVQNVSGGVGLTSSLSVTAAKVEESCTEDTGMPFLKPWGETN
;
A
#
# COMPACT_ATOMS: atom_id res chain seq x y z
N MET A 1 -19.61 50.60 -69.85
CA MET A 1 -20.47 49.44 -69.55
C MET A 1 -21.41 49.85 -68.44
N TYR A 2 -22.72 49.72 -68.63
CA TYR A 2 -23.66 49.82 -67.51
C TYR A 2 -23.44 48.58 -66.63
N LEU A 3 -23.06 48.76 -65.36
CA LEU A 3 -23.19 47.68 -64.39
C LEU A 3 -24.68 47.51 -64.12
N CYS A 4 -25.18 46.28 -64.25
CA CYS A 4 -26.49 45.93 -63.71
C CYS A 4 -26.47 46.11 -62.19
N GLU A 5 -27.64 46.41 -61.63
CA GLU A 5 -27.85 46.50 -60.18
C GLU A 5 -27.46 45.16 -59.53
N PRO A 6 -26.67 45.12 -58.43
CA PRO A 6 -26.19 43.88 -57.82
C PRO A 6 -27.32 42.88 -57.50
N GLU A 7 -28.45 43.41 -57.04
CA GLU A 7 -29.69 42.66 -56.77
C GLU A 7 -30.18 41.84 -57.98
N THR A 8 -29.93 42.29 -59.21
CA THR A 8 -30.35 41.58 -60.43
C THR A 8 -29.69 40.21 -60.54
N LEU A 9 -28.41 40.09 -60.14
CA LEU A 9 -27.71 38.81 -60.11
C LEU A 9 -28.26 37.91 -58.99
N CYS A 10 -28.48 38.45 -57.80
CA CYS A 10 -29.10 37.73 -56.68
C CYS A 10 -30.48 37.17 -57.07
N HIS A 11 -31.33 37.96 -57.74
CA HIS A 11 -32.64 37.52 -58.23
C HIS A 11 -32.56 36.44 -59.32
N ILE A 12 -31.63 36.55 -60.29
CA ILE A 12 -31.44 35.52 -61.32
C ILE A 12 -30.99 34.20 -60.69
N LEU A 13 -30.07 34.24 -59.73
CA LEU A 13 -29.59 33.06 -59.01
C LEU A 13 -30.69 32.45 -58.14
N GLY A 14 -31.45 33.27 -57.41
CA GLY A 14 -32.62 32.84 -56.64
C GLY A 14 -33.70 32.18 -57.51
N PHE A 15 -33.98 32.72 -58.69
CA PHE A 15 -34.89 32.09 -59.66
C PHE A 15 -34.36 30.73 -60.15
N ARG A 16 -33.05 30.64 -60.46
CA ARG A 16 -32.42 29.36 -60.85
C ARG A 16 -32.47 28.32 -59.73
N PHE A 17 -32.25 28.70 -58.48
CA PHE A 17 -32.40 27.78 -57.35
C PHE A 17 -33.85 27.32 -57.16
N ARG A 18 -34.83 28.22 -57.26
CA ARG A 18 -36.26 27.85 -57.19
C ARG A 18 -36.70 26.92 -58.32
N PHE A 19 -36.15 27.08 -59.53
CA PHE A 19 -36.43 26.18 -60.66
C PHE A 19 -36.00 24.72 -60.39
N TYR A 20 -34.97 24.49 -59.58
CA TYR A 20 -34.51 23.15 -59.17
C TYR A 20 -35.00 22.74 -57.77
N GLN A 21 -36.16 23.23 -57.32
CA GLN A 21 -36.85 22.79 -56.10
C GLN A 21 -38.04 21.84 -56.36
N ASP A 22 -38.39 21.59 -57.63
CA ASP A 22 -39.45 20.65 -58.00
C ASP A 22 -39.10 19.20 -57.59
N PRO A 23 -40.09 18.35 -57.26
CA PRO A 23 -39.88 17.06 -56.56
C PRO A 23 -39.10 15.98 -57.33
N ASN A 24 -38.69 16.23 -58.57
CA ASN A 24 -37.84 15.37 -59.40
C ASN A 24 -36.55 16.09 -59.89
N GLY A 25 -36.28 17.31 -59.44
CA GLY A 25 -35.18 18.15 -59.92
C GLY A 25 -33.97 18.16 -58.98
N GLU A 26 -32.89 17.46 -59.33
CA GLU A 26 -31.61 17.65 -58.64
C GLU A 26 -30.97 18.99 -59.06
N THR A 27 -30.56 19.81 -58.10
CA THR A 27 -29.86 21.08 -58.37
C THR A 27 -28.43 20.80 -58.85
N PRO A 28 -28.02 21.25 -60.06
CA PRO A 28 -26.71 20.89 -60.62
C PRO A 28 -25.51 21.38 -59.80
N SER A 29 -24.49 20.54 -59.64
CA SER A 29 -23.22 20.88 -58.96
C SER A 29 -22.48 22.06 -59.59
N SER A 30 -22.67 22.31 -60.88
CA SER A 30 -22.18 23.49 -61.59
C SER A 30 -22.82 24.79 -61.11
N LEU A 31 -24.09 24.78 -60.71
CA LEU A 31 -24.78 25.98 -60.21
C LEU A 31 -24.19 26.43 -58.87
N TYR A 32 -24.04 25.50 -57.91
CA TYR A 32 -23.38 25.79 -56.63
C TYR A 32 -21.95 26.31 -56.83
N ARG A 33 -21.18 25.73 -57.77
CA ARG A 33 -19.83 26.18 -58.10
C ARG A 33 -19.80 27.61 -58.66
N VAL A 34 -20.73 27.97 -59.56
CA VAL A 34 -20.82 29.32 -60.11
C VAL A 34 -21.15 30.33 -59.01
N VAL A 35 -22.11 30.02 -58.15
CA VAL A 35 -22.52 30.91 -57.04
C VAL A 35 -21.39 31.12 -56.03
N ALA A 36 -20.68 30.06 -55.66
CA ALA A 36 -19.51 30.16 -54.79
C ALA A 36 -18.36 31.00 -55.38
N ILE A 37 -18.15 30.99 -56.71
CA ILE A 37 -17.18 31.86 -57.39
C ILE A 37 -17.64 33.33 -57.37
N LEU A 38 -18.95 33.60 -57.55
CA LEU A 38 -19.50 34.96 -57.51
C LEU A 38 -19.40 35.60 -56.11
N LEU A 39 -19.74 34.82 -55.07
CA LEU A 39 -19.53 35.19 -53.67
C LEU A 39 -18.05 35.48 -53.37
N GLN A 40 -17.15 34.58 -53.78
CA GLN A 40 -15.71 34.74 -53.55
C GLN A 40 -15.16 36.04 -54.15
N HIS A 41 -15.66 36.48 -55.30
CA HIS A 41 -15.22 37.70 -55.99
C HIS A 41 -15.93 39.00 -55.57
N ASN A 42 -16.81 38.99 -54.55
CA ASN A 42 -17.65 40.14 -54.16
C ASN A 42 -18.56 40.65 -55.29
N LEU A 43 -19.17 39.74 -56.06
CA LEU A 43 -20.12 40.09 -57.12
C LEU A 43 -21.59 39.93 -56.69
N THR A 44 -21.82 39.31 -55.54
CA THR A 44 -23.11 39.08 -54.86
C THR A 44 -22.87 38.93 -53.37
N ASP A 45 -23.78 39.39 -52.53
CA ASP A 45 -23.68 39.26 -51.08
C ASP A 45 -24.34 37.98 -50.54
N LEU A 46 -23.81 37.46 -49.43
CA LEU A 46 -24.29 36.21 -48.83
C LEU A 46 -25.70 36.34 -48.24
N GLU A 47 -26.01 37.47 -47.60
CA GLU A 47 -27.30 37.67 -46.90
C GLU A 47 -28.49 37.57 -47.87
N ASP A 48 -28.41 38.27 -49.02
CA ASP A 48 -29.42 38.22 -50.09
C ASP A 48 -29.65 36.79 -50.61
N LEU A 49 -28.56 36.08 -50.89
CA LEU A 49 -28.62 34.71 -51.41
C LEU A 49 -29.13 33.73 -50.35
N TYR A 50 -28.79 33.92 -49.07
CA TYR A 50 -29.21 33.03 -47.98
C TYR A 50 -30.73 33.08 -47.73
N VAL A 51 -31.38 34.21 -47.98
CA VAL A 51 -32.85 34.37 -47.96
C VAL A 51 -33.52 33.70 -49.17
N LEU A 52 -32.85 33.72 -50.33
CA LEU A 52 -33.40 33.19 -51.59
C LEU A 52 -33.26 31.65 -51.72
N VAL A 53 -32.27 31.05 -51.05
CA VAL A 53 -32.07 29.60 -50.99
C VAL A 53 -32.94 28.97 -49.90
N SER A 54 -33.83 28.04 -50.28
CA SER A 54 -34.85 27.51 -49.36
C SER A 54 -34.28 26.59 -48.27
N PHE A 55 -34.82 26.69 -47.06
CA PHE A 55 -34.67 25.70 -46.00
C PHE A 55 -35.88 24.75 -46.03
N THR A 56 -35.72 23.54 -46.55
CA THR A 56 -36.78 22.52 -46.52
C THR A 56 -36.95 22.02 -45.08
N GLN A 57 -37.96 22.56 -44.37
CA GLN A 57 -38.34 22.04 -43.05
C GLN A 57 -38.72 20.56 -43.17
N ILE A 58 -37.90 19.70 -42.57
CA ILE A 58 -38.22 18.28 -42.41
C ILE A 58 -39.40 18.18 -41.44
N LYS A 59 -40.62 18.13 -41.97
CA LYS A 59 -41.77 17.62 -41.21
C LYS A 59 -41.47 16.17 -40.83
N SER A 60 -41.80 15.84 -39.59
CA SER A 60 -41.53 14.57 -38.94
C SER A 60 -42.11 13.37 -39.69
N ASP A 61 -41.27 12.62 -40.40
CA ASP A 61 -41.59 11.28 -40.91
C ASP A 61 -40.36 10.36 -40.81
N ILE A 62 -40.26 9.63 -39.70
CA ILE A 62 -39.10 8.79 -39.34
C ILE A 62 -38.95 7.55 -40.25
N ASN A 63 -39.96 7.23 -41.07
CA ASN A 63 -40.02 5.98 -41.85
C ASN A 63 -39.69 6.11 -43.35
N ASN A 64 -39.50 7.32 -43.91
CA ASN A 64 -39.17 7.47 -45.33
C ASN A 64 -37.71 7.89 -45.54
N ARG A 65 -36.94 7.03 -46.23
CA ARG A 65 -35.56 7.29 -46.67
C ARG A 65 -35.51 8.28 -47.85
N LYS A 66 -36.01 9.51 -47.68
CA LYS A 66 -35.65 10.59 -48.60
C LYS A 66 -34.23 11.05 -48.30
N SER A 67 -33.46 11.30 -49.35
CA SER A 67 -32.04 11.64 -49.22
C SER A 67 -31.87 13.08 -48.73
N PRO A 68 -30.80 13.41 -47.98
CA PRO A 68 -30.54 14.77 -47.55
C PRO A 68 -29.92 15.66 -48.66
N HIS A 69 -30.03 15.26 -49.94
CA HIS A 69 -29.55 16.02 -51.10
C HIS A 69 -30.48 17.18 -51.50
N ASP A 70 -31.70 17.25 -50.97
CA ASP A 70 -32.71 18.28 -51.31
C ASP A 70 -32.51 19.63 -50.58
N ASN A 71 -31.46 19.80 -49.76
CA ASN A 71 -31.18 21.07 -49.08
C ASN A 71 -30.06 21.85 -49.79
N GLN A 72 -30.47 22.85 -50.56
CA GLN A 72 -29.59 23.68 -51.40
C GLN A 72 -28.52 24.46 -50.60
N LYS A 73 -28.74 24.76 -49.31
CA LYS A 73 -27.74 25.42 -48.46
C LYS A 73 -26.51 24.54 -48.22
N LEU A 74 -26.70 23.22 -48.14
CA LEU A 74 -25.64 22.25 -47.90
C LEU A 74 -24.79 22.04 -49.17
N GLY A 75 -25.43 22.03 -50.35
CA GLY A 75 -24.72 22.01 -51.64
C GLY A 75 -23.91 23.29 -51.91
N LEU A 76 -24.42 24.46 -51.50
CA LEU A 76 -23.68 25.72 -51.58
C LEU A 76 -22.45 25.73 -50.65
N LEU A 77 -22.62 25.29 -49.40
CA LEU A 77 -21.53 25.17 -48.43
C LEU A 77 -20.44 24.21 -48.91
N GLU A 78 -20.81 23.05 -49.47
CA GLU A 78 -19.84 22.11 -50.07
C GLU A 78 -19.02 22.77 -51.20
N ALA A 79 -19.66 23.60 -52.04
CA ALA A 79 -18.99 24.32 -53.11
C ALA A 79 -18.07 25.44 -52.59
N LEU A 80 -18.50 26.22 -51.59
CA LEU A 80 -17.68 27.27 -50.95
C LEU A 80 -16.41 26.68 -50.32
N LEU A 81 -16.53 25.60 -49.55
CA LEU A 81 -15.37 24.91 -48.96
C LEU A 81 -14.39 24.36 -50.01
N LYS A 82 -14.90 23.82 -51.13
CA LYS A 82 -14.06 23.34 -52.25
C LYS A 82 -13.33 24.46 -53.00
N ILE A 83 -13.87 25.67 -52.97
CA ILE A 83 -13.26 26.88 -53.56
C ILE A 83 -12.36 27.61 -52.53
N GLY A 84 -12.47 27.22 -51.26
CA GLY A 84 -11.65 27.71 -50.16
C GLY A 84 -12.16 28.98 -49.48
N ASP A 85 -13.41 29.38 -49.73
CA ASP A 85 -14.00 30.56 -49.07
C ASP A 85 -14.49 30.17 -47.65
N TRP A 86 -13.61 30.35 -46.65
CA TRP A 86 -13.90 29.96 -45.27
C TRP A 86 -14.89 30.88 -44.57
N GLN A 87 -14.80 32.20 -44.78
CA GLN A 87 -15.60 33.19 -44.05
C GLN A 87 -17.10 32.97 -44.27
N HIS A 88 -17.53 32.95 -45.54
CA HIS A 88 -18.93 32.67 -45.88
C HIS A 88 -19.36 31.26 -45.48
N ALA A 89 -18.46 30.27 -45.50
CA ALA A 89 -18.79 28.92 -45.04
C ALA A 89 -19.02 28.88 -43.53
N GLN A 90 -18.25 29.65 -42.75
CA GLN A 90 -18.44 29.82 -41.31
C GLN A 90 -19.77 30.53 -41.01
N ASP A 91 -20.07 31.64 -41.68
CA ASP A 91 -21.34 32.37 -41.51
C ASP A 91 -22.57 31.49 -41.78
N ILE A 92 -22.51 30.65 -42.83
CA ILE A 92 -23.57 29.67 -43.14
C ILE A 92 -23.66 28.59 -42.04
N MET A 93 -22.53 28.15 -41.47
CA MET A 93 -22.51 27.15 -40.39
C MET A 93 -23.03 27.70 -39.06
N ASP A 94 -22.69 28.93 -38.69
CA ASP A 94 -23.14 29.60 -37.47
C ASP A 94 -24.66 29.86 -37.48
N GLN A 95 -25.26 30.00 -38.65
CA GLN A 95 -26.72 30.13 -38.84
C GLN A 95 -27.47 28.79 -38.86
N MET A 96 -26.78 27.66 -38.70
CA MET A 96 -27.38 26.31 -38.63
C MET A 96 -27.21 25.67 -37.24
N PRO A 97 -28.01 24.66 -36.88
CA PRO A 97 -27.78 23.90 -35.66
C PRO A 97 -26.37 23.30 -35.64
N LEU A 98 -25.71 23.40 -34.48
CA LEU A 98 -24.34 22.93 -34.26
C LEU A 98 -24.12 21.51 -34.83
N PHE A 99 -23.06 21.36 -35.63
CA PHE A 99 -22.64 20.11 -36.29
C PHE A 99 -23.63 19.50 -37.32
N TYR A 100 -24.75 20.17 -37.65
CA TYR A 100 -25.70 19.69 -38.65
C TYR A 100 -25.05 19.54 -40.03
N ALA A 101 -24.33 20.58 -40.49
CA ALA A 101 -23.61 20.56 -41.76
C ALA A 101 -22.54 19.47 -41.81
N THR A 102 -21.72 19.36 -40.76
CA THR A 102 -20.58 18.44 -40.71
C THR A 102 -20.97 16.98 -40.48
N THR A 103 -22.23 16.71 -40.12
CA THR A 103 -22.81 15.35 -40.15
C THR A 103 -22.92 14.81 -41.58
N GLN A 104 -22.94 15.68 -42.60
CA GLN A 104 -22.83 15.25 -44.00
C GLN A 104 -21.37 14.98 -44.39
N LYS A 105 -21.10 13.75 -44.85
CA LYS A 105 -19.76 13.29 -45.25
C LYS A 105 -19.08 14.17 -46.30
N ALA A 106 -19.84 14.71 -47.27
CA ALA A 106 -19.30 15.54 -48.34
C ALA A 106 -18.77 16.88 -47.81
N ILE A 107 -19.51 17.52 -46.91
CA ILE A 107 -19.13 18.76 -46.23
C ILE A 107 -17.93 18.52 -45.31
N ALA A 108 -17.97 17.49 -44.47
CA ALA A 108 -16.86 17.13 -43.59
C ALA A 108 -15.57 16.88 -44.39
N PHE A 109 -15.66 16.15 -45.51
CA PHE A 109 -14.50 15.89 -46.37
C PHE A 109 -13.99 17.15 -47.08
N ALA A 110 -14.87 18.05 -47.53
CA ALA A 110 -14.47 19.34 -48.09
C ALA A 110 -13.75 20.23 -47.06
N LEU A 111 -14.22 20.24 -45.80
CA LEU A 111 -13.55 20.94 -44.70
C LEU A 111 -12.20 20.29 -44.35
N CYS A 112 -12.12 18.95 -44.30
CA CYS A 112 -10.85 18.24 -44.12
C CYS A 112 -9.84 18.56 -45.25
N GLN A 113 -10.30 18.65 -46.50
CA GLN A 113 -9.47 19.06 -47.64
C GLN A 113 -8.96 20.51 -47.49
N LEU A 114 -9.80 21.44 -47.06
CA LEU A 114 -9.41 22.82 -46.82
C LEU A 114 -8.34 22.91 -45.71
N ILE A 115 -8.55 22.25 -44.57
CA ILE A 115 -7.55 22.18 -43.49
C ILE A 115 -6.26 21.51 -43.99
N HIS A 116 -6.35 20.49 -44.84
CA HIS A 116 -5.18 19.87 -45.45
C HIS A 116 -4.34 20.82 -46.31
N VAL A 117 -4.94 21.82 -46.97
CA VAL A 117 -4.23 22.87 -47.73
C VAL A 117 -3.53 23.85 -46.78
N THR A 118 -4.17 24.25 -45.69
CA THR A 118 -3.64 25.26 -44.76
C THR A 118 -2.46 24.77 -43.93
N ILE A 119 -2.51 23.52 -43.42
CA ILE A 119 -1.46 22.96 -42.55
C ILE A 119 -0.27 22.35 -43.30
N GLU A 120 -0.32 22.26 -44.63
CA GLU A 120 0.71 21.57 -45.43
C GLU A 120 2.15 22.11 -45.24
N PRO A 121 2.43 23.44 -45.14
CA PRO A 121 3.79 23.93 -44.92
C PRO A 121 4.33 23.55 -43.53
N LEU A 122 3.57 23.84 -42.46
CA LEU A 122 3.95 23.47 -41.10
C LEU A 122 4.13 21.96 -40.93
N TYR A 123 3.22 21.15 -41.50
CA TYR A 123 3.31 19.68 -41.44
C TYR A 123 4.53 19.14 -42.19
N ARG A 124 4.92 19.75 -43.31
CA ARG A 124 6.17 19.41 -44.03
C ARG A 124 7.44 19.79 -43.27
N ARG A 125 7.40 20.85 -42.47
CA ARG A 125 8.54 21.28 -41.65
C ARG A 125 8.74 20.38 -40.42
N LEU A 126 7.64 20.06 -39.72
CA LEU A 126 7.71 19.49 -38.36
C LEU A 126 7.03 18.12 -38.19
N GLY A 127 6.04 17.79 -39.04
CA GLY A 127 5.19 16.60 -38.89
C GLY A 127 5.55 15.39 -39.78
N THR A 128 6.32 15.58 -40.84
CA THR A 128 6.74 14.49 -41.74
C THR A 128 7.89 13.65 -41.15
N PRO A 129 7.80 12.31 -41.18
CA PRO A 129 8.93 11.44 -40.83
C PRO A 129 10.14 11.68 -41.74
N VAL A 130 11.34 11.65 -41.15
CA VAL A 130 12.61 11.85 -41.85
C VAL A 130 12.73 10.89 -43.03
N GLY A 131 12.94 11.44 -44.24
CA GLY A 131 13.14 10.68 -45.48
C GLY A 131 11.90 10.49 -46.37
N ILE A 132 10.68 10.82 -45.92
CA ILE A 132 9.46 10.63 -46.72
C ILE A 132 9.04 11.94 -47.42
N LYS A 133 9.18 11.99 -48.75
CA LYS A 133 8.63 13.07 -49.59
C LYS A 133 7.20 12.74 -50.02
N GLY A 134 6.21 13.20 -49.25
CA GLY A 134 4.79 13.08 -49.60
C GLY A 134 4.38 13.97 -50.79
N ARG A 135 3.32 13.57 -51.51
CA ARG A 135 2.73 14.37 -52.59
C ARG A 135 2.23 15.72 -52.02
N PRO A 136 2.60 16.87 -52.59
CA PRO A 136 2.07 18.16 -52.16
C PRO A 136 0.56 18.25 -52.41
N VAL A 137 -0.14 18.68 -51.37
CA VAL A 137 -1.47 19.29 -51.52
C VAL A 137 -1.26 20.62 -52.25
N LEU A 138 -2.09 20.90 -53.26
CA LEU A 138 -1.98 22.12 -54.06
C LEU A 138 -2.46 23.34 -53.25
N PHE A 139 -1.74 24.45 -53.38
CA PHE A 139 -2.15 25.73 -52.81
C PHE A 139 -3.35 26.30 -53.57
N LEU A 140 -4.20 27.07 -52.87
CA LEU A 140 -5.33 27.80 -53.44
C LEU A 140 -4.95 29.27 -53.56
N GLU A 141 -4.75 29.76 -54.79
CA GLU A 141 -4.30 31.15 -55.09
C GLU A 141 -5.39 32.22 -54.86
N ASN A 142 -6.41 31.93 -54.06
CA ASN A 142 -7.62 32.75 -53.91
C ASN A 142 -7.47 33.79 -52.78
N LYS A 143 -7.88 35.04 -53.02
CA LYS A 143 -7.80 36.13 -52.03
C LYS A 143 -8.58 35.91 -50.72
N ARG A 144 -9.57 35.01 -50.73
CA ARG A 144 -10.39 34.60 -49.57
C ARG A 144 -10.03 33.22 -49.01
N ALA A 145 -8.99 32.56 -49.55
CA ALA A 145 -8.51 31.33 -48.95
C ALA A 145 -7.87 31.63 -47.58
N PRO A 146 -8.09 30.77 -46.56
CA PRO A 146 -7.39 30.88 -45.29
C PRO A 146 -5.87 30.82 -45.51
N LYS A 147 -5.11 31.58 -44.72
CA LYS A 147 -3.66 31.68 -44.88
C LYS A 147 -3.00 30.32 -44.67
N GLN A 148 -1.91 30.07 -45.39
CA GLN A 148 -1.08 28.92 -45.11
C GLN A 148 -0.31 29.13 -43.80
N VAL A 149 -0.34 28.10 -42.96
CA VAL A 149 0.18 28.14 -41.59
C VAL A 149 1.68 27.90 -41.61
N GLU A 150 2.46 28.86 -41.13
CA GLU A 150 3.92 28.76 -40.99
C GLU A 150 4.39 28.70 -39.53
N SER A 151 3.60 29.21 -38.58
CA SER A 151 3.85 29.17 -37.14
C SER A 151 2.76 28.41 -36.38
N PHE A 152 2.96 28.17 -35.09
CA PHE A 152 1.91 27.61 -34.21
C PHE A 152 0.87 28.66 -33.80
N GLU A 153 1.14 29.96 -33.99
CA GLU A 153 0.19 31.04 -33.72
C GLU A 153 -0.83 31.13 -34.86
N ASP A 154 -0.39 31.10 -36.12
CA ASP A 154 -1.29 31.02 -37.29
C ASP A 154 -2.19 29.76 -37.22
N LEU A 155 -1.67 28.66 -36.67
CA LEU A 155 -2.42 27.43 -36.46
C LEU A 155 -3.56 27.61 -35.45
N ARG A 156 -3.36 28.46 -34.43
CA ARG A 156 -4.41 28.81 -33.46
C ARG A 156 -5.47 29.71 -34.07
N GLU A 157 -5.07 30.72 -34.85
CA GLU A 157 -6.01 31.70 -35.42
C GLU A 157 -6.89 31.07 -36.51
N GLU A 158 -6.28 30.38 -37.47
CA GLU A 158 -6.99 29.88 -38.66
C GLU A 158 -7.55 28.45 -38.47
N VAL A 159 -6.76 27.53 -37.89
CA VAL A 159 -7.07 26.08 -37.94
C VAL A 159 -7.89 25.58 -36.76
N PHE A 160 -7.68 26.12 -35.55
CA PHE A 160 -8.49 25.70 -34.40
C PHE A 160 -9.97 26.07 -34.56
N SER A 161 -10.30 27.22 -35.16
CA SER A 161 -11.69 27.55 -35.52
C SER A 161 -12.28 26.49 -36.46
N MET A 162 -11.62 26.17 -37.57
CA MET A 162 -12.07 25.15 -38.52
C MET A 162 -12.25 23.77 -37.87
N LEU A 163 -11.35 23.37 -36.97
CA LEU A 163 -11.43 22.10 -36.25
C LEU A 163 -12.60 22.07 -35.24
N SER A 164 -12.87 23.16 -34.52
CA SER A 164 -14.02 23.24 -33.60
C SER A 164 -15.36 23.15 -34.34
N HIS A 165 -15.49 23.73 -35.54
CA HIS A 165 -16.68 23.56 -36.38
C HIS A 165 -16.82 22.14 -36.95
N LEU A 166 -15.71 21.48 -37.27
CA LEU A 166 -15.68 20.08 -37.72
C LEU A 166 -16.12 19.10 -36.61
N GLY A 167 -15.64 19.31 -35.38
CA GLY A 167 -15.98 18.51 -34.21
C GLY A 167 -15.69 17.01 -34.38
N PRO A 168 -16.57 16.10 -33.93
CA PRO A 168 -16.32 14.65 -33.96
C PRO A 168 -16.27 14.03 -35.38
N ASN A 169 -16.64 14.80 -36.41
CA ASN A 169 -16.73 14.33 -37.79
C ASN A 169 -15.36 14.24 -38.49
N LEU A 170 -14.26 14.67 -37.83
CA LEU A 170 -12.89 14.34 -38.24
C LEU A 170 -12.62 12.81 -38.26
N SER A 171 -13.49 12.00 -37.64
CA SER A 171 -13.53 10.53 -37.80
C SER A 171 -13.61 10.04 -39.25
N HIS A 172 -14.05 10.87 -40.20
CA HIS A 172 -14.06 10.55 -41.63
C HIS A 172 -12.69 10.68 -42.33
N ASP A 173 -11.73 11.39 -41.74
CA ASP A 173 -10.38 11.56 -42.29
C ASP A 173 -9.28 11.24 -41.26
N ALA A 174 -8.85 9.97 -41.29
CA ALA A 174 -7.74 9.49 -40.48
C ALA A 174 -6.39 10.14 -40.83
N ILE A 175 -6.21 10.66 -42.06
CA ILE A 175 -4.96 11.31 -42.47
C ILE A 175 -4.86 12.68 -41.80
N LEU A 176 -5.94 13.46 -41.80
CA LEU A 176 -5.98 14.76 -41.12
C LEU A 176 -5.81 14.60 -39.61
N PHE A 177 -6.49 13.64 -38.99
CA PHE A 177 -6.29 13.32 -37.57
C PHE A 177 -4.81 13.06 -37.25
N ALA A 178 -4.14 12.21 -38.05
CA ALA A 178 -2.72 11.90 -37.85
C ALA A 178 -1.82 13.13 -38.08
N LYS A 179 -2.14 14.01 -39.03
CA LYS A 179 -1.41 15.28 -39.22
C LYS A 179 -1.54 16.18 -37.98
N VAL A 180 -2.75 16.39 -37.46
CA VAL A 180 -3.01 17.25 -36.29
C VAL A 180 -2.30 16.71 -35.04
N VAL A 181 -2.40 15.40 -34.77
CA VAL A 181 -1.71 14.76 -33.64
C VAL A 181 -0.18 14.89 -33.74
N ARG A 182 0.39 14.75 -34.94
CA ARG A 182 1.83 14.92 -35.16
C ARG A 182 2.29 16.37 -35.01
N LEU A 183 1.46 17.35 -35.40
CA LEU A 183 1.72 18.77 -35.14
C LEU A 183 1.69 19.10 -33.64
N GLY A 184 0.67 18.63 -32.90
CA GLY A 184 0.62 18.79 -31.45
C GLY A 184 1.81 18.13 -30.72
N LYS A 185 2.24 16.95 -31.20
CA LYS A 185 3.45 16.27 -30.71
C LYS A 185 4.75 16.99 -31.05
N ALA A 186 4.82 17.70 -32.18
CA ALA A 186 5.96 18.55 -32.53
C ALA A 186 6.01 19.80 -31.64
N PHE A 187 4.86 20.47 -31.47
CA PHE A 187 4.70 21.60 -30.55
C PHE A 187 5.20 21.26 -29.13
N MET A 188 4.75 20.13 -28.57
CA MET A 188 5.18 19.72 -27.22
C MET A 188 6.68 19.45 -27.10
N LYS A 189 7.37 19.02 -28.17
CA LYS A 189 8.83 18.87 -28.17
C LYS A 189 9.53 20.24 -28.12
N GLU A 190 9.05 21.21 -28.87
CA GLU A 190 9.59 22.57 -28.84
C GLU A 190 9.39 23.19 -27.44
N VAL A 191 8.18 23.07 -26.88
CA VAL A 191 7.86 23.52 -25.50
C VAL A 191 8.72 22.85 -24.44
N SER A 192 9.05 21.55 -24.57
CA SER A 192 9.88 20.85 -23.58
C SER A 192 11.35 21.31 -23.51
N THR A 193 11.80 22.17 -24.42
CA THR A 193 13.23 22.50 -24.59
C THR A 193 13.59 23.94 -24.19
N ILE A 194 12.62 24.78 -23.83
CA ILE A 194 12.82 26.22 -23.56
C ILE A 194 11.99 26.66 -22.34
N TYR A 195 12.51 27.60 -21.55
CA TYR A 195 11.78 28.28 -20.47
C TYR A 195 10.40 28.75 -20.96
N VAL A 196 9.33 28.23 -20.34
CA VAL A 196 7.93 28.40 -20.77
C VAL A 196 7.50 29.88 -20.74
N PRO A 197 7.31 30.55 -21.89
CA PRO A 197 6.74 31.90 -21.92
C PRO A 197 5.21 31.81 -21.79
N LEU A 198 4.59 32.81 -21.15
CA LEU A 198 3.14 32.86 -20.89
C LEU A 198 2.26 32.60 -22.15
N HIS A 199 2.73 32.97 -23.34
CA HIS A 199 2.01 32.73 -24.60
C HIS A 199 1.93 31.23 -24.98
N THR A 200 2.91 30.41 -24.59
CA THR A 200 2.86 28.95 -24.82
C THR A 200 1.83 28.24 -23.96
N GLU A 201 1.49 28.78 -22.78
CA GLU A 201 0.41 28.24 -21.94
C GLU A 201 -0.96 28.41 -22.60
N ILE A 202 -1.17 29.53 -23.31
CA ILE A 202 -2.41 29.79 -24.07
C ILE A 202 -2.51 28.80 -25.24
N LEU A 203 -1.44 28.63 -26.01
CA LEU A 203 -1.38 27.64 -27.10
C LEU A 203 -1.59 26.21 -26.60
N PHE A 204 -0.99 25.85 -25.46
CA PHE A 204 -1.21 24.54 -24.82
C PHE A 204 -2.67 24.37 -24.36
N SER A 205 -3.29 25.42 -23.80
CA SER A 205 -4.70 25.39 -23.39
C SER A 205 -5.65 25.24 -24.58
N CYS A 206 -5.37 25.92 -25.70
CA CYS A 206 -6.11 25.71 -26.95
C CYS A 206 -5.91 24.31 -27.52
N LEU A 207 -4.68 23.75 -27.47
CA LEU A 207 -4.41 22.37 -27.87
C LEU A 207 -5.21 21.38 -27.01
N LEU A 208 -5.28 21.57 -25.69
CA LEU A 208 -6.12 20.76 -24.79
C LEU A 208 -7.60 20.84 -25.20
N SER A 209 -8.14 22.04 -25.45
CA SER A 209 -9.51 22.23 -25.93
C SER A 209 -9.80 21.48 -27.24
N ILE A 210 -8.87 21.48 -28.19
CA ILE A 210 -9.00 20.72 -29.46
C ILE A 210 -8.88 19.20 -29.22
N THR A 211 -8.07 18.75 -28.26
CA THR A 211 -8.00 17.32 -27.92
C THR A 211 -9.32 16.81 -27.36
N ASP A 212 -9.99 17.62 -26.53
CA ASP A 212 -11.28 17.32 -25.89
C ASP A 212 -12.48 17.44 -26.85
N GLN A 213 -12.59 18.53 -27.60
CA GLN A 213 -13.74 18.78 -28.49
C GLN A 213 -13.70 17.98 -29.80
N VAL A 214 -12.50 17.65 -30.31
CA VAL A 214 -12.32 17.14 -31.67
C VAL A 214 -11.68 15.76 -31.68
N LEU A 215 -10.48 15.59 -31.09
CA LEU A 215 -9.70 14.36 -31.25
C LEU A 215 -10.31 13.18 -30.49
N LEU A 216 -10.63 13.32 -29.20
CA LEU A 216 -11.20 12.23 -28.40
C LEU A 216 -12.60 11.80 -28.91
N PRO A 217 -13.55 12.71 -29.23
CA PRO A 217 -14.82 12.38 -29.86
C PRO A 217 -14.68 11.72 -31.24
N SER A 218 -13.69 12.14 -32.04
CA SER A 218 -13.43 11.52 -33.35
C SER A 218 -12.87 10.11 -33.22
N LEU A 219 -11.98 9.85 -32.26
CA LEU A 219 -11.47 8.49 -31.98
C LEU A 219 -12.62 7.54 -31.60
N THR A 220 -13.60 8.01 -30.83
CA THR A 220 -14.82 7.27 -30.49
C THR A 220 -15.66 6.85 -31.70
N LEU A 221 -15.70 7.68 -32.76
CA LEU A 221 -16.47 7.40 -33.99
C LEU A 221 -15.68 6.67 -35.08
N MET A 222 -14.35 6.59 -34.99
CA MET A 222 -13.53 5.84 -35.95
C MET A 222 -13.73 4.32 -35.85
N ASP A 223 -13.66 3.63 -36.99
CA ASP A 223 -13.70 2.17 -37.05
C ASP A 223 -12.43 1.52 -36.47
N CYS A 224 -12.47 1.11 -35.20
CA CYS A 224 -11.56 0.12 -34.58
C CYS A 224 -10.04 0.31 -34.84
N ASN A 225 -9.55 1.55 -34.84
CA ASN A 225 -8.20 1.88 -35.29
C ASN A 225 -7.15 1.93 -34.16
N ALA A 226 -6.53 0.77 -33.85
CA ALA A 226 -5.47 0.66 -32.85
C ALA A 226 -4.30 1.65 -33.08
N CYS A 227 -3.86 1.80 -34.34
CA CYS A 227 -2.77 2.70 -34.73
C CYS A 227 -3.04 4.17 -34.39
N MET A 228 -4.28 4.63 -34.50
CA MET A 228 -4.66 6.02 -34.22
C MET A 228 -4.61 6.31 -32.72
N SER A 229 -4.93 5.33 -31.87
CA SER A 229 -4.76 5.43 -30.41
C SER A 229 -3.27 5.51 -29.99
N GLU A 230 -2.37 4.85 -30.71
CA GLU A 230 -0.91 4.93 -30.45
C GLU A 230 -0.29 6.24 -30.95
N GLU A 231 -0.76 6.80 -32.06
CA GLU A 231 -0.35 8.15 -32.49
C GLU A 231 -0.82 9.20 -31.46
N LEU A 232 -2.07 9.10 -30.98
CA LEU A 232 -2.61 9.98 -29.94
C LEU A 232 -1.82 9.84 -28.62
N TRP A 233 -1.50 8.61 -28.20
CA TRP A 233 -0.57 8.37 -27.08
C TRP A 233 0.80 9.01 -27.31
N GLY A 234 1.29 8.96 -28.54
CA GLY A 234 2.54 9.60 -28.96
C GLY A 234 2.61 11.10 -28.67
N MET A 235 1.45 11.78 -28.58
CA MET A 235 1.30 13.15 -28.10
C MET A 235 1.02 13.19 -26.59
N PHE A 236 0.03 12.45 -26.08
CA PHE A 236 -0.38 12.50 -24.67
C PHE A 236 0.74 12.15 -23.69
N LYS A 237 1.67 11.26 -24.03
CA LYS A 237 2.83 10.93 -23.19
C LYS A 237 3.80 12.11 -22.92
N THR A 238 3.64 13.22 -23.65
CA THR A 238 4.39 14.47 -23.41
C THR A 238 3.65 15.44 -22.48
N PHE A 239 2.37 15.17 -22.20
CA PHE A 239 1.58 15.95 -21.25
C PHE A 239 1.80 15.43 -19.81
N PRO A 240 1.90 16.32 -18.80
CA PRO A 240 1.85 15.91 -17.40
C PRO A 240 0.57 15.10 -17.12
N TYR A 241 0.67 14.04 -16.32
CA TYR A 241 -0.42 13.07 -16.10
C TYR A 241 -1.72 13.74 -15.61
N GLN A 242 -1.62 14.84 -14.86
CA GLN A 242 -2.76 15.61 -14.36
C GLN A 242 -3.66 16.13 -15.49
N TYR A 243 -3.07 16.61 -16.60
CA TYR A 243 -3.82 17.08 -17.77
C TYR A 243 -4.40 15.90 -18.55
N ARG A 244 -3.66 14.79 -18.70
CA ARG A 244 -4.19 13.54 -19.29
C ARG A 244 -5.44 13.06 -18.56
N TYR A 245 -5.41 13.04 -17.23
CA TYR A 245 -6.51 12.53 -16.40
C TYR A 245 -7.73 13.45 -16.40
N ARG A 246 -7.52 14.78 -16.54
CA ARG A 246 -8.62 15.73 -16.79
C ARG A 246 -9.31 15.42 -18.13
N LEU A 247 -8.54 15.27 -19.22
CA LEU A 247 -9.07 14.91 -20.54
C LEU A 247 -9.83 13.58 -20.52
N TYR A 248 -9.34 12.55 -19.81
CA TYR A 248 -10.06 11.28 -19.68
C TYR A 248 -11.39 11.40 -18.90
N GLY A 249 -11.45 12.29 -17.91
CA GLY A 249 -12.68 12.58 -17.17
C GLY A 249 -13.73 13.30 -18.02
N GLN A 250 -13.31 14.31 -18.79
CA GLN A 250 -14.18 14.99 -19.76
C GLN A 250 -14.67 14.01 -20.83
N TRP A 251 -13.78 13.17 -21.37
CA TRP A 251 -14.11 12.14 -22.36
C TRP A 251 -15.10 11.09 -21.84
N LYS A 252 -15.15 10.81 -20.54
CA LYS A 252 -16.14 9.88 -19.97
C LYS A 252 -17.49 10.56 -19.70
N ASN A 253 -17.47 11.75 -19.12
CA ASN A 253 -18.64 12.35 -18.47
C ASN A 253 -19.32 13.44 -19.30
N GLU A 254 -18.57 14.17 -20.12
CA GLU A 254 -19.07 15.32 -20.89
C GLU A 254 -19.28 14.94 -22.37
N THR A 255 -18.22 14.51 -23.06
CA THR A 255 -18.21 14.41 -24.53
C THR A 255 -19.32 13.51 -25.11
N TYR A 256 -19.65 12.39 -24.44
CA TYR A 256 -20.63 11.43 -24.95
C TYR A 256 -22.06 12.00 -25.05
N ASN A 257 -22.40 12.99 -24.22
CA ASN A 257 -23.76 13.53 -24.16
C ASN A 257 -24.00 14.63 -25.21
N ASN A 258 -22.93 15.19 -25.79
CA ASN A 258 -22.98 16.34 -26.69
C ASN A 258 -23.49 16.00 -28.10
N HIS A 259 -23.38 14.74 -28.55
CA HIS A 259 -23.75 14.34 -29.91
C HIS A 259 -24.53 13.01 -29.95
N PRO A 260 -25.67 12.92 -30.68
CA PRO A 260 -26.44 11.67 -30.82
C PRO A 260 -25.65 10.47 -31.34
N HIS A 261 -24.66 10.70 -32.22
CA HIS A 261 -23.79 9.65 -32.75
C HIS A 261 -22.88 9.05 -31.66
N LEU A 262 -22.40 9.84 -30.71
CA LEU A 262 -21.58 9.38 -29.58
C LEU A 262 -22.44 8.60 -28.57
N ILE A 263 -23.67 9.04 -28.29
CA ILE A 263 -24.64 8.29 -27.46
C ILE A 263 -24.91 6.91 -28.07
N LYS A 264 -25.08 6.84 -29.39
CA LYS A 264 -25.25 5.56 -30.12
C LYS A 264 -24.02 4.67 -30.04
N ALA A 265 -22.81 5.24 -30.20
CA ALA A 265 -21.55 4.49 -30.06
C ALA A 265 -21.35 3.97 -28.62
N LYS A 266 -21.74 4.75 -27.61
CA LYS A 266 -21.77 4.35 -26.20
C LYS A 266 -22.69 3.16 -25.96
N ALA A 267 -23.94 3.22 -26.41
CA ALA A 267 -24.90 2.13 -26.29
C ALA A 267 -24.41 0.83 -26.97
N GLN A 268 -23.87 0.93 -28.19
CA GLN A 268 -23.30 -0.20 -28.92
C GLN A 268 -22.06 -0.81 -28.24
N THR A 269 -21.22 0.03 -27.62
CA THR A 269 -20.05 -0.43 -26.86
C THR A 269 -20.48 -1.21 -25.62
N ILE A 270 -21.47 -0.72 -24.86
CA ILE A 270 -21.99 -1.38 -23.65
C ILE A 270 -22.58 -2.75 -24.00
N ASP A 271 -23.39 -2.84 -25.06
CA ASP A 271 -24.01 -4.11 -25.46
C ASP A 271 -22.95 -5.15 -25.88
N ARG A 272 -21.96 -4.74 -26.69
CA ARG A 272 -20.84 -5.62 -27.08
C ARG A 272 -19.95 -6.01 -25.89
N ALA A 273 -19.67 -5.10 -24.97
CA ALA A 273 -18.91 -5.39 -23.75
C ALA A 273 -19.64 -6.42 -22.87
N LYS A 274 -20.95 -6.25 -22.67
CA LYS A 274 -21.84 -7.18 -21.97
C LYS A 274 -21.90 -8.55 -22.66
N TYR A 275 -21.93 -8.60 -23.99
CA TYR A 275 -21.88 -9.85 -24.75
C TYR A 275 -20.57 -10.62 -24.53
N ILE A 276 -19.42 -9.93 -24.56
CA ILE A 276 -18.10 -10.57 -24.41
C ILE A 276 -17.87 -11.03 -22.96
N LEU A 277 -18.10 -10.18 -21.96
CA LEU A 277 -17.83 -10.53 -20.56
C LEU A 277 -18.70 -11.68 -20.06
N LYS A 278 -19.94 -11.82 -20.55
CA LYS A 278 -20.80 -13.00 -20.27
C LYS A 278 -20.24 -14.33 -20.78
N ARG A 279 -19.26 -14.31 -21.69
CA ARG A 279 -18.66 -15.49 -22.32
C ARG A 279 -17.17 -15.65 -21.98
N LEU A 280 -16.63 -14.80 -21.10
CA LEU A 280 -15.20 -14.81 -20.79
C LEU A 280 -14.86 -15.96 -19.83
N THR A 281 -14.32 -17.05 -20.38
CA THR A 281 -13.78 -18.20 -19.66
C THR A 281 -12.24 -18.15 -19.62
N LYS A 282 -11.61 -19.05 -18.84
CA LYS A 282 -10.14 -19.24 -18.87
C LYS A 282 -9.62 -19.83 -20.19
N GLU A 283 -10.48 -20.46 -20.98
CA GLU A 283 -10.13 -21.08 -22.26
C GLU A 283 -10.23 -20.05 -23.40
N ASP A 284 -11.30 -19.26 -23.43
CA ASP A 284 -11.59 -18.26 -24.48
C ASP A 284 -10.91 -16.90 -24.28
N VAL A 285 -9.93 -16.80 -23.37
CA VAL A 285 -9.21 -15.55 -23.05
C VAL A 285 -8.58 -14.92 -24.30
N LYS A 286 -7.92 -15.71 -25.15
CA LYS A 286 -7.22 -15.19 -26.35
C LYS A 286 -8.17 -14.59 -27.40
N PRO A 287 -9.23 -15.30 -27.86
CA PRO A 287 -10.20 -14.69 -28.78
C PRO A 287 -10.97 -13.54 -28.14
N SER A 288 -11.41 -13.67 -26.88
CA SER A 288 -12.15 -12.62 -26.18
C SER A 288 -11.32 -11.37 -25.95
N GLY A 289 -10.04 -11.52 -25.58
CA GLY A 289 -9.09 -10.43 -25.42
C GLY A 289 -8.83 -9.65 -26.71
N ARG A 290 -8.87 -10.30 -27.89
CA ARG A 290 -8.81 -9.59 -29.18
C ARG A 290 -10.06 -8.74 -29.42
N TRP A 291 -11.24 -9.21 -29.04
CA TRP A 291 -12.48 -8.43 -29.13
C TRP A 291 -12.54 -7.29 -28.12
N ILE A 292 -12.06 -7.51 -26.88
CA ILE A 292 -11.90 -6.46 -25.86
C ILE A 292 -10.90 -5.40 -26.36
N GLY A 293 -9.74 -5.81 -26.88
CA GLY A 293 -8.76 -4.90 -27.50
C GLY A 293 -9.41 -4.03 -28.58
N LYS A 294 -10.09 -4.65 -29.56
CA LYS A 294 -10.83 -3.95 -30.63
C LYS A 294 -11.83 -2.90 -30.11
N LEU A 295 -12.63 -3.22 -29.11
CA LEU A 295 -13.54 -2.24 -28.49
C LEU A 295 -12.78 -1.13 -27.75
N SER A 296 -11.70 -1.49 -27.06
CA SER A 296 -10.91 -0.56 -26.24
C SER A 296 -10.23 0.53 -27.07
N HIS A 297 -9.90 0.30 -28.34
CA HIS A 297 -9.18 1.30 -29.15
C HIS A 297 -10.03 2.54 -29.48
N CYS A 298 -11.36 2.44 -29.46
CA CYS A 298 -12.27 3.56 -29.74
C CYS A 298 -12.99 4.06 -28.48
N ASN A 299 -13.39 3.15 -27.60
CA ASN A 299 -14.19 3.46 -26.41
C ASN A 299 -13.63 2.81 -25.14
N PRO A 300 -12.39 3.15 -24.73
CA PRO A 300 -11.75 2.57 -23.56
C PRO A 300 -12.46 2.95 -22.25
N THR A 301 -12.88 4.21 -22.09
CA THR A 301 -13.50 4.72 -20.84
C THR A 301 -14.75 3.93 -20.45
N ILE A 302 -15.72 3.80 -21.37
CA ILE A 302 -16.95 3.03 -21.15
C ILE A 302 -16.66 1.55 -20.94
N LEU A 303 -15.73 0.98 -21.72
CA LEU A 303 -15.40 -0.43 -21.64
C LEU A 303 -14.77 -0.79 -20.29
N PHE A 304 -13.82 0.02 -19.81
CA PHE A 304 -13.17 -0.21 -18.52
C PHE A 304 -14.10 0.06 -17.34
N ASP A 305 -14.93 1.10 -17.40
CA ASP A 305 -15.99 1.32 -16.41
C ASP A 305 -16.90 0.08 -16.27
N TYR A 306 -17.37 -0.48 -17.38
CA TYR A 306 -18.18 -1.70 -17.36
C TYR A 306 -17.42 -2.94 -16.87
N ILE A 307 -16.15 -3.10 -17.25
CA ILE A 307 -15.28 -4.20 -16.79
C ILE A 307 -15.05 -4.12 -15.27
N LEU A 308 -14.72 -2.93 -14.74
CA LEU A 308 -14.50 -2.70 -13.32
C LEU A 308 -15.79 -2.96 -12.52
N LEU A 309 -16.95 -2.56 -13.04
CA LEU A 309 -18.25 -2.88 -12.45
C LEU A 309 -18.59 -4.39 -12.43
N GLN A 310 -18.00 -5.21 -13.30
CA GLN A 310 -18.09 -6.67 -13.20
C GLN A 310 -17.09 -7.23 -12.18
N ILE A 311 -15.83 -6.78 -12.20
CA ILE A 311 -14.78 -7.24 -11.26
C ILE A 311 -15.18 -6.98 -9.81
N GLN A 312 -15.74 -5.80 -9.52
CA GLN A 312 -16.25 -5.43 -8.18
C GLN A 312 -17.40 -6.32 -7.67
N LYS A 313 -17.96 -7.18 -8.53
CA LYS A 313 -19.04 -8.12 -8.19
C LYS A 313 -18.60 -9.59 -8.25
N TYR A 314 -17.50 -9.90 -8.95
CA TYR A 314 -17.13 -11.27 -9.33
C TYR A 314 -15.60 -11.49 -9.28
N ASP A 315 -15.08 -11.95 -8.14
CA ASP A 315 -13.64 -12.18 -7.92
C ASP A 315 -13.04 -13.20 -8.88
N ASN A 316 -13.80 -14.23 -9.24
CA ASN A 316 -13.38 -15.29 -10.17
C ASN A 316 -13.07 -14.77 -11.58
N LEU A 317 -13.60 -13.59 -11.95
CA LEU A 317 -13.43 -12.94 -13.24
C LEU A 317 -12.11 -12.15 -13.34
N ILE A 318 -11.43 -11.86 -12.21
CA ILE A 318 -10.17 -11.09 -12.17
C ILE A 318 -9.12 -11.72 -13.08
N THR A 319 -8.84 -13.02 -12.94
CA THR A 319 -7.75 -13.66 -13.72
C THR A 319 -8.04 -13.75 -15.23
N PRO A 320 -9.22 -14.17 -15.71
CA PRO A 320 -9.57 -14.07 -17.14
C PRO A 320 -9.50 -12.65 -17.70
N VAL A 321 -9.96 -11.63 -16.95
CA VAL A 321 -9.90 -10.24 -17.43
C VAL A 321 -8.47 -9.78 -17.55
N VAL A 322 -7.65 -9.93 -16.50
CA VAL A 322 -6.23 -9.55 -16.51
C VAL A 322 -5.49 -10.20 -17.68
N ASP A 323 -5.79 -11.46 -18.02
CA ASP A 323 -5.17 -12.11 -19.17
C ASP A 323 -5.71 -11.62 -20.52
N SER A 324 -7.00 -11.25 -20.60
CA SER A 324 -7.63 -10.71 -21.80
C SER A 324 -7.11 -9.32 -22.18
N LEU A 325 -6.67 -8.53 -21.18
CA LEU A 325 -6.14 -7.17 -21.36
C LEU A 325 -4.77 -7.13 -22.07
N LYS A 326 -4.22 -8.27 -22.50
CA LYS A 326 -2.93 -8.35 -23.21
C LYS A 326 -2.89 -7.58 -24.54
N TYR A 327 -4.04 -7.32 -25.16
CA TYR A 327 -4.14 -6.68 -26.48
C TYR A 327 -4.54 -5.19 -26.42
N LEU A 328 -4.37 -4.55 -25.26
CA LEU A 328 -4.51 -3.09 -25.13
C LEU A 328 -3.34 -2.34 -25.77
N THR A 329 -3.63 -1.14 -26.28
CA THR A 329 -2.64 -0.14 -26.69
C THR A 329 -2.14 0.66 -25.48
N SER A 330 -1.03 1.36 -25.65
CA SER A 330 -0.37 2.17 -24.60
C SER A 330 -1.31 3.20 -23.98
N LEU A 331 -2.10 3.90 -24.81
CA LEU A 331 -3.15 4.82 -24.37
C LEU A 331 -4.15 4.14 -23.42
N ASN A 332 -4.56 2.93 -23.75
CA ASN A 332 -5.64 2.23 -23.07
C ASN A 332 -5.21 1.75 -21.68
N TYR A 333 -3.92 1.49 -21.45
CA TYR A 333 -3.40 1.23 -20.10
C TYR A 333 -3.48 2.48 -19.21
N ASP A 334 -3.21 3.67 -19.73
CA ASP A 334 -3.30 4.94 -18.99
C ASP A 334 -4.76 5.34 -18.70
N VAL A 335 -5.66 5.14 -19.66
CA VAL A 335 -7.12 5.30 -19.45
C VAL A 335 -7.64 4.29 -18.42
N LEU A 336 -7.13 3.05 -18.42
CA LEU A 336 -7.49 2.05 -17.40
C LEU A 336 -7.05 2.48 -16.00
N ALA A 337 -5.85 3.09 -15.85
CA ALA A 337 -5.39 3.63 -14.57
C ALA A 337 -6.32 4.75 -14.06
N TYR A 338 -6.74 5.66 -14.96
CA TYR A 338 -7.73 6.69 -14.64
C TYR A 338 -9.07 6.08 -14.20
N CYS A 339 -9.62 5.12 -14.95
CA CYS A 339 -10.89 4.48 -14.61
C CYS A 339 -10.82 3.71 -13.28
N ILE A 340 -9.66 3.14 -12.91
CA ILE A 340 -9.43 2.54 -11.59
C ILE A 340 -9.55 3.60 -10.48
N ILE A 341 -8.88 4.74 -10.64
CA ILE A 341 -8.90 5.84 -9.66
C ILE A 341 -10.30 6.43 -9.52
N GLU A 342 -11.01 6.61 -10.63
CA GLU A 342 -12.40 7.07 -10.65
C GLU A 342 -13.34 6.08 -9.94
N ALA A 343 -13.16 4.78 -10.18
CA ALA A 343 -13.94 3.71 -9.54
C ALA A 343 -13.69 3.63 -8.01
N LEU A 344 -12.53 4.07 -7.54
CA LEU A 344 -12.18 4.22 -6.12
C LEU A 344 -12.72 5.52 -5.52
N ALA A 345 -12.75 6.59 -6.30
CA ALA A 345 -13.26 7.90 -5.89
C ALA A 345 -14.79 7.96 -5.78
N ASN A 346 -15.53 6.97 -6.30
CA ASN A 346 -16.99 6.93 -6.26
C ASN A 346 -17.53 7.00 -4.81
N PRO A 347 -18.31 8.03 -4.44
CA PRO A 347 -18.83 8.22 -3.08
C PRO A 347 -20.09 7.38 -2.78
N GLU A 348 -20.81 6.89 -3.79
CA GLU A 348 -22.01 6.06 -3.63
C GLU A 348 -21.69 4.65 -3.10
N LYS A 349 -20.41 4.27 -3.06
CA LYS A 349 -19.96 2.96 -2.62
C LYS A 349 -19.34 3.03 -1.23
N GLU A 350 -20.08 2.52 -0.27
CA GLU A 350 -19.61 2.33 1.09
C GLU A 350 -18.38 1.39 1.10
N ARG A 351 -17.29 1.88 1.71
CA ARG A 351 -16.03 1.14 1.93
C ARG A 351 -16.16 0.11 3.06
N MET A 352 -17.21 0.24 3.86
CA MET A 352 -17.61 -0.69 4.92
C MET A 352 -18.85 -1.46 4.44
N LYS A 353 -19.02 -2.70 4.91
CA LYS A 353 -20.32 -3.38 4.81
C LYS A 353 -21.29 -2.77 5.82
N HIS A 354 -22.59 -3.01 5.62
CA HIS A 354 -23.66 -2.63 6.56
C HIS A 354 -23.52 -3.20 8.00
N ASP A 355 -22.53 -4.07 8.25
CA ASP A 355 -22.16 -4.59 9.58
C ASP A 355 -21.15 -3.70 10.34
N ASP A 356 -20.71 -2.56 9.77
CA ASP A 356 -19.75 -1.56 10.31
C ASP A 356 -18.41 -2.11 10.87
N THR A 357 -18.06 -3.36 10.56
CA THR A 357 -16.94 -4.09 11.19
C THR A 357 -16.04 -4.82 10.19
N THR A 358 -16.36 -4.74 8.90
CA THR A 358 -15.57 -5.33 7.81
C THR A 358 -15.50 -4.42 6.59
N ILE A 359 -14.34 -4.44 5.92
CA ILE A 359 -14.12 -3.78 4.63
C ILE A 359 -15.00 -4.44 3.57
N SER A 360 -15.57 -3.63 2.68
CA SER A 360 -16.40 -4.09 1.58
C SER A 360 -15.63 -4.99 0.62
N SER A 361 -16.24 -6.11 0.22
CA SER A 361 -15.63 -7.08 -0.70
C SER A 361 -15.23 -6.44 -2.03
N TRP A 362 -16.08 -5.55 -2.59
CA TRP A 362 -15.80 -4.87 -3.86
C TRP A 362 -14.45 -4.13 -3.87
N LEU A 363 -14.02 -3.58 -2.73
CA LEU A 363 -12.75 -2.88 -2.58
C LEU A 363 -11.57 -3.87 -2.53
N GLN A 364 -11.76 -5.03 -1.89
CA GLN A 364 -10.80 -6.14 -1.89
C GLN A 364 -10.62 -6.71 -3.30
N SER A 365 -11.72 -6.98 -4.02
CA SER A 365 -11.73 -7.41 -5.43
C SER A 365 -10.96 -6.43 -6.32
N LEU A 366 -11.20 -5.13 -6.13
CA LEU A 366 -10.58 -4.07 -6.91
C LEU A 366 -9.09 -3.90 -6.58
N ALA A 367 -8.70 -3.97 -5.30
CA ALA A 367 -7.29 -3.90 -4.88
C ALA A 367 -6.49 -5.10 -5.43
N CYS A 368 -7.04 -6.32 -5.35
CA CYS A 368 -6.46 -7.52 -5.94
C CYS A 368 -6.30 -7.40 -7.47
N PHE A 369 -7.33 -6.87 -8.16
CA PHE A 369 -7.25 -6.56 -9.59
C PHE A 369 -6.15 -5.53 -9.91
N CYS A 370 -6.04 -4.46 -9.12
CA CYS A 370 -4.97 -3.47 -9.27
C CYS A 370 -3.59 -4.15 -9.18
N GLY A 371 -3.32 -4.86 -8.09
CA GLY A 371 -2.04 -5.57 -7.90
C GLY A 371 -1.71 -6.51 -9.06
N ALA A 372 -2.69 -7.27 -9.56
CA ALA A 372 -2.51 -8.17 -10.70
C ALA A 372 -2.24 -7.43 -12.03
N VAL A 373 -2.92 -6.31 -12.29
CA VAL A 373 -2.73 -5.48 -13.49
C VAL A 373 -1.37 -4.78 -13.48
N PHE A 374 -1.02 -4.10 -12.38
CA PHE A 374 0.25 -3.36 -12.27
C PHE A 374 1.49 -4.27 -12.20
N LEU A 375 1.34 -5.51 -11.72
CA LEU A 375 2.37 -6.54 -11.91
C LEU A 375 2.56 -6.86 -13.40
N LYS A 376 1.47 -7.18 -14.11
CA LYS A 376 1.54 -7.74 -15.47
C LYS A 376 1.86 -6.72 -16.56
N TYR A 377 1.34 -5.51 -16.46
CA TYR A 377 1.41 -4.49 -17.51
C TYR A 377 2.25 -3.27 -17.08
N PRO A 378 2.96 -2.60 -18.01
CA PRO A 378 3.75 -1.41 -17.73
C PRO A 378 2.86 -0.16 -17.67
N ILE A 379 1.95 -0.13 -16.69
CA ILE A 379 1.06 1.01 -16.47
C ILE A 379 1.75 2.00 -15.52
N GLU A 380 1.56 3.30 -15.79
CA GLU A 380 2.05 4.40 -14.94
C GLU A 380 1.33 4.41 -13.59
N LEU A 381 2.09 4.34 -12.49
CA LEU A 381 1.53 4.21 -11.13
C LEU A 381 1.34 5.55 -10.41
N ALA A 382 1.92 6.63 -10.95
CA ALA A 382 1.97 7.96 -10.36
C ALA A 382 0.61 8.45 -9.84
N GLY A 383 -0.42 8.38 -10.69
CA GLY A 383 -1.77 8.82 -10.34
C GLY A 383 -2.39 8.01 -9.19
N LEU A 384 -2.12 6.70 -9.10
CA LEU A 384 -2.64 5.85 -8.04
C LEU A 384 -1.91 6.09 -6.71
N LEU A 385 -0.58 6.23 -6.76
CA LEU A 385 0.23 6.53 -5.58
C LEU A 385 -0.12 7.92 -5.02
N GLN A 386 -0.31 8.91 -5.88
CA GLN A 386 -0.78 10.24 -5.50
C GLN A 386 -2.21 10.20 -4.94
N TYR A 387 -3.11 9.38 -5.51
CA TYR A 387 -4.46 9.18 -4.97
C TYR A 387 -4.39 8.64 -3.54
N VAL A 388 -3.63 7.57 -3.28
CA VAL A 388 -3.48 7.01 -1.92
C VAL A 388 -2.86 8.03 -0.96
N ALA A 389 -1.82 8.76 -1.37
CA ALA A 389 -1.23 9.83 -0.57
C ALA A 389 -2.24 10.95 -0.22
N ASN A 390 -3.12 11.30 -1.16
CA ASN A 390 -4.16 12.31 -0.93
C ASN A 390 -5.28 11.80 -0.02
N GLN A 391 -5.67 10.53 -0.10
CA GLN A 391 -6.65 9.93 0.82
C GLN A 391 -6.10 9.84 2.24
N LEU A 392 -4.82 9.49 2.41
CA LEU A 392 -4.14 9.54 3.71
C LEU A 392 -4.10 10.95 4.30
N LYS A 393 -3.73 11.96 3.50
CA LYS A 393 -3.81 13.37 3.93
C LYS A 393 -5.22 13.81 4.33
N ALA A 394 -6.25 13.19 3.76
CA ALA A 394 -7.65 13.41 4.10
C ALA A 394 -8.16 12.52 5.27
N GLY A 395 -7.29 11.82 5.99
CA GLY A 395 -7.64 10.99 7.14
C GLY A 395 -8.31 9.65 6.79
N LYS A 396 -8.29 9.23 5.52
CA LYS A 396 -8.99 8.01 5.05
C LYS A 396 -8.02 6.84 4.88
N SER A 397 -8.07 5.90 5.82
CA SER A 397 -7.17 4.74 5.89
C SER A 397 -7.54 3.55 4.99
N PHE A 398 -8.83 3.37 4.65
CA PHE A 398 -9.32 2.20 3.89
C PHE A 398 -8.56 1.93 2.58
N ASP A 399 -8.23 3.00 1.85
CA ASP A 399 -7.63 2.93 0.52
C ASP A 399 -6.15 2.47 0.57
N LEU A 400 -5.54 2.35 1.76
CA LEU A 400 -4.24 1.68 1.95
C LEU A 400 -4.23 0.21 1.52
N LEU A 401 -5.40 -0.45 1.49
CA LEU A 401 -5.50 -1.83 0.99
C LEU A 401 -4.94 -1.96 -0.43
N ILE A 402 -5.09 -0.91 -1.24
CA ILE A 402 -4.60 -0.88 -2.62
C ILE A 402 -3.06 -0.87 -2.62
N LEU A 403 -2.45 -0.06 -1.75
CA LEU A 403 -0.98 -0.02 -1.62
C LEU A 403 -0.44 -1.35 -1.10
N LYS A 404 -1.11 -1.98 -0.12
CA LYS A 404 -0.75 -3.31 0.40
C LYS A 404 -0.71 -4.37 -0.72
N GLU A 405 -1.79 -4.47 -1.51
CA GLU A 405 -1.87 -5.41 -2.64
C GLU A 405 -0.87 -5.08 -3.76
N VAL A 406 -0.68 -3.80 -4.09
CA VAL A 406 0.29 -3.37 -5.13
C VAL A 406 1.72 -3.73 -4.73
N VAL A 407 2.14 -3.44 -3.49
CA VAL A 407 3.46 -3.82 -2.98
C VAL A 407 3.61 -5.34 -2.92
N GLU A 408 2.59 -6.05 -2.44
CA GLU A 408 2.61 -7.52 -2.37
C GLU A 408 2.81 -8.14 -3.76
N LYS A 409 1.97 -7.81 -4.75
CA LYS A 409 2.06 -8.44 -6.07
C LYS A 409 3.28 -7.95 -6.87
N MET A 410 3.67 -6.67 -6.77
CA MET A 410 4.76 -6.12 -7.59
C MET A 410 6.16 -6.36 -7.03
N ALA A 411 6.33 -6.45 -5.71
CA ALA A 411 7.60 -6.74 -5.07
C ALA A 411 7.73 -8.21 -4.62
N GLY A 412 6.64 -8.87 -4.25
CA GLY A 412 6.65 -10.19 -3.62
C GLY A 412 6.88 -10.15 -2.11
N ILE A 413 6.58 -9.02 -1.45
CA ILE A 413 6.72 -8.84 -0.01
C ILE A 413 5.34 -9.00 0.63
N GLU A 414 5.09 -10.18 1.18
CA GLU A 414 3.83 -10.53 1.84
C GLU A 414 3.82 -10.09 3.32
N VAL A 415 2.67 -9.66 3.82
CA VAL A 415 2.45 -9.44 5.25
C VAL A 415 2.00 -10.76 5.87
N THR A 416 2.86 -11.41 6.65
CA THR A 416 2.53 -12.65 7.35
C THR A 416 2.18 -12.40 8.82
N GLU A 417 0.90 -12.41 9.16
CA GLU A 417 0.40 -12.27 10.55
C GLU A 417 0.86 -13.47 11.44
N GLU A 418 0.77 -14.68 10.89
CA GLU A 418 1.07 -15.95 11.56
C GLU A 418 2.40 -16.57 11.07
N MET A 419 3.53 -15.97 11.46
CA MET A 419 4.85 -16.58 11.26
C MET A 419 5.10 -17.76 12.21
N THR A 420 5.68 -18.84 11.70
CA THR A 420 6.20 -19.97 12.49
C THR A 420 7.50 -19.59 13.21
N VAL A 421 7.89 -20.36 14.24
CA VAL A 421 9.17 -20.15 14.95
C VAL A 421 10.35 -20.29 13.98
N GLU A 422 10.29 -21.27 13.08
CA GLU A 422 11.33 -21.52 12.07
C GLU A 422 11.54 -20.33 11.12
N GLN A 423 10.45 -19.69 10.68
CA GLN A 423 10.51 -18.50 9.83
C GLN A 423 11.01 -17.27 10.60
N LEU A 424 10.63 -17.13 11.87
CA LEU A 424 11.12 -16.05 12.72
C LEU A 424 12.63 -16.17 12.96
N GLU A 425 13.16 -17.37 13.20
CA GLU A 425 14.61 -17.61 13.27
C GLU A 425 15.30 -17.24 11.94
N ALA A 426 14.75 -17.65 10.80
CA ALA A 426 15.31 -17.31 9.48
C ALA A 426 15.32 -15.78 9.22
N LEU A 427 14.31 -15.04 9.68
CA LEU A 427 14.29 -13.57 9.60
C LEU A 427 15.36 -12.87 10.46
N THR A 428 16.02 -13.56 11.39
CA THR A 428 17.17 -13.01 12.13
C THR A 428 18.50 -13.13 11.37
N GLY A 429 18.54 -13.88 10.27
CA GLY A 429 19.73 -14.04 9.42
C GLY A 429 19.98 -12.90 8.45
N GLY A 430 20.95 -13.10 7.57
CA GLY A 430 21.21 -12.23 6.42
C GLY A 430 20.15 -12.33 5.32
N GLU A 431 20.38 -11.62 4.22
CA GLU A 431 19.41 -11.49 3.12
C GLU A 431 19.16 -12.80 2.38
N GLN A 432 20.17 -13.69 2.27
CA GLN A 432 19.99 -14.99 1.62
C GLN A 432 19.12 -15.91 2.48
N LEU A 433 19.37 -16.00 3.79
CA LEU A 433 18.53 -16.79 4.69
C LEU A 433 17.09 -16.26 4.75
N LYS A 434 16.91 -14.94 4.76
CA LYS A 434 15.58 -14.30 4.67
C LYS A 434 14.84 -14.68 3.39
N ALA A 435 15.53 -14.71 2.25
CA ALA A 435 14.92 -15.01 0.95
C ALA A 435 14.48 -16.49 0.80
N GLU A 436 15.24 -17.44 1.34
CA GLU A 436 14.93 -18.88 1.20
C GLU A 436 14.09 -19.44 2.37
N GLY A 437 14.32 -18.97 3.61
CA GLY A 437 13.65 -19.49 4.82
C GLY A 437 12.64 -18.55 5.48
N GLY A 438 12.66 -17.25 5.16
CA GLY A 438 11.80 -16.24 5.80
C GLY A 438 10.38 -16.13 5.25
N TYR A 439 10.17 -16.50 3.99
CA TYR A 439 8.89 -16.35 3.26
C TYR A 439 8.29 -17.69 2.85
N PHE A 440 6.95 -17.79 2.82
CA PHE A 440 6.24 -19.02 2.43
C PHE A 440 6.38 -19.38 0.94
N GLY A 441 6.66 -18.39 0.09
CA GLY A 441 6.99 -18.60 -1.31
C GLY A 441 8.39 -18.09 -1.63
N GLN A 442 9.13 -18.81 -2.49
CA GLN A 442 10.31 -18.24 -3.13
C GLN A 442 9.93 -16.94 -3.81
N ILE A 443 10.66 -15.86 -3.51
CA ILE A 443 10.47 -14.54 -4.13
C ILE A 443 10.54 -14.73 -5.65
N ARG A 444 9.38 -14.67 -6.31
CA ARG A 444 9.27 -14.80 -7.77
C ARG A 444 10.10 -13.70 -8.42
N ASN A 445 10.43 -13.84 -9.71
CA ASN A 445 11.26 -12.87 -10.42
C ASN A 445 10.53 -11.53 -10.69
N THR A 446 10.32 -10.76 -9.62
CA THR A 446 9.59 -9.49 -9.53
C THR A 446 10.48 -8.28 -9.79
N LYS A 447 11.80 -8.46 -10.00
CA LYS A 447 12.78 -7.36 -10.11
C LYS A 447 12.39 -6.26 -11.11
N LYS A 448 11.71 -6.62 -12.21
CA LYS A 448 11.22 -5.63 -13.20
C LYS A 448 9.99 -4.86 -12.72
N SER A 449 9.05 -5.50 -12.02
CA SER A 449 7.88 -4.82 -11.45
C SER A 449 8.26 -3.99 -10.23
N SER A 450 9.12 -4.51 -9.35
CA SER A 450 9.62 -3.78 -8.18
C SER A 450 10.40 -2.53 -8.57
N GLN A 451 11.24 -2.62 -9.62
CA GLN A 451 11.94 -1.45 -10.18
C GLN A 451 10.96 -0.42 -10.74
N ARG A 452 9.92 -0.80 -11.52
CA ARG A 452 8.90 0.17 -11.99
C ARG A 452 8.17 0.88 -10.84
N LEU A 453 7.85 0.15 -9.76
CA LEU A 453 7.20 0.73 -8.57
C LEU A 453 8.15 1.71 -7.86
N LYS A 454 9.42 1.35 -7.75
CA LYS A 454 10.47 2.24 -7.23
C LYS A 454 10.60 3.50 -8.08
N ASP A 455 10.79 3.37 -9.40
CA ASP A 455 10.98 4.51 -10.30
C ASP A 455 9.80 5.49 -10.19
N ALA A 456 8.56 5.01 -10.23
CA ALA A 456 7.35 5.83 -10.06
C ALA A 456 7.22 6.50 -8.67
N LEU A 457 7.84 5.96 -7.62
CA LEU A 457 7.92 6.59 -6.30
C LEU A 457 9.03 7.64 -6.21
N LEU A 458 10.10 7.50 -7.00
CA LEU A 458 11.23 8.42 -7.04
C LEU A 458 10.94 9.62 -7.95
N ASP A 459 10.36 9.41 -9.13
CA ASP A 459 10.04 10.46 -10.12
C ASP A 459 9.02 11.49 -9.59
N HIS A 460 8.26 11.14 -8.56
CA HIS A 460 7.27 11.99 -7.90
C HIS A 460 7.55 12.25 -6.41
N ASP A 461 8.72 11.84 -5.91
CA ASP A 461 9.16 11.94 -4.50
C ASP A 461 8.10 11.50 -3.45
N LEU A 462 7.31 10.48 -3.79
CA LEU A 462 6.25 9.93 -2.93
C LEU A 462 6.75 8.91 -1.89
N ALA A 463 7.99 8.43 -2.01
CA ALA A 463 8.56 7.39 -1.15
C ALA A 463 8.49 7.72 0.36
N LEU A 464 9.10 8.82 0.80
CA LEU A 464 9.06 9.21 2.22
C LEU A 464 7.68 9.77 2.66
N PRO A 465 7.00 10.64 1.88
CA PRO A 465 5.67 11.12 2.27
C PRO A 465 4.67 10.01 2.56
N LEU A 466 4.66 8.92 1.79
CA LEU A 466 3.80 7.77 2.09
C LEU A 466 4.15 7.08 3.41
N CYS A 467 5.44 6.92 3.75
CA CYS A 467 5.86 6.40 5.06
C CYS A 467 5.39 7.28 6.22
N ILE A 468 5.61 8.60 6.14
CA ILE A 468 5.20 9.54 7.19
C ILE A 468 3.68 9.55 7.35
N LEU A 469 2.94 9.64 6.23
CA LEU A 469 1.48 9.66 6.25
C LEU A 469 0.89 8.36 6.82
N MET A 470 1.47 7.18 6.51
CA MET A 470 1.04 5.93 7.14
C MET A 470 1.34 5.88 8.64
N ALA A 471 2.50 6.37 9.09
CA ALA A 471 2.87 6.40 10.50
C ALA A 471 2.01 7.38 11.32
N GLN A 472 1.69 8.55 10.74
CA GLN A 472 0.75 9.51 11.30
C GLN A 472 -0.67 8.94 11.36
N GLN A 473 -1.17 8.39 10.23
CA GLN A 473 -2.53 7.88 10.15
C GLN A 473 -2.76 6.66 11.05
N ARG A 474 -1.74 5.81 11.25
CA ARG A 474 -1.78 4.72 12.24
C ARG A 474 -2.25 5.23 13.60
N ASN A 475 -1.62 6.28 14.12
CA ASN A 475 -2.02 6.88 15.40
C ASN A 475 -3.33 7.69 15.25
N GLY A 476 -3.51 8.38 14.12
CA GLY A 476 -4.68 9.21 13.81
C GLY A 476 -6.01 8.45 13.82
N VAL A 477 -6.04 7.20 13.33
CA VAL A 477 -7.24 6.34 13.32
C VAL A 477 -7.86 6.19 14.72
N ILE A 478 -7.04 6.07 15.77
CA ILE A 478 -7.51 5.92 17.15
C ILE A 478 -8.31 7.16 17.59
N PHE A 479 -7.84 8.36 17.28
CA PHE A 479 -8.45 9.61 17.74
C PHE A 479 -9.57 10.12 16.81
N GLN A 480 -9.41 9.94 15.49
CA GLN A 480 -10.37 10.45 14.49
C GLN A 480 -11.57 9.52 14.31
N GLU A 481 -11.39 8.19 14.42
CA GLU A 481 -12.46 7.22 14.18
C GLU A 481 -12.99 6.56 15.47
N GLY A 482 -12.24 6.62 16.58
CA GLY A 482 -12.57 5.94 17.83
C GLY A 482 -13.77 6.50 18.61
N GLY A 483 -14.28 7.68 18.24
CA GLY A 483 -15.44 8.29 18.89
C GLY A 483 -16.80 7.76 18.43
N GLU A 484 -16.91 7.36 17.16
CA GLU A 484 -18.19 6.94 16.54
C GLU A 484 -18.21 5.47 16.08
N LYS A 485 -17.04 4.89 15.79
CA LYS A 485 -16.95 3.53 15.20
C LYS A 485 -16.67 2.46 16.24
N HIS A 486 -17.16 1.24 15.96
CA HIS A 486 -16.95 0.08 16.84
C HIS A 486 -15.46 -0.30 16.95
N LEU A 487 -14.95 -0.48 18.18
CA LEU A 487 -13.53 -0.72 18.50
C LEU A 487 -12.84 -1.82 17.66
N LYS A 488 -13.56 -2.90 17.33
CA LYS A 488 -13.10 -3.98 16.43
C LYS A 488 -12.69 -3.50 15.03
N LEU A 489 -13.32 -2.44 14.50
CA LEU A 489 -12.92 -1.83 13.23
C LEU A 489 -11.68 -0.96 13.41
N VAL A 490 -11.64 -0.13 14.46
CA VAL A 490 -10.52 0.76 14.77
C VAL A 490 -9.21 -0.03 14.92
N GLY A 491 -9.24 -1.14 15.66
CA GLY A 491 -8.08 -2.04 15.81
C GLY A 491 -7.62 -2.64 14.47
N LYS A 492 -8.55 -3.09 13.61
CA LYS A 492 -8.21 -3.60 12.28
C LYS A 492 -7.62 -2.54 11.34
N LEU A 493 -8.13 -1.31 11.40
CA LEU A 493 -7.63 -0.20 10.57
C LEU A 493 -6.26 0.27 11.05
N TYR A 494 -6.02 0.29 12.36
CA TYR A 494 -4.70 0.49 12.94
C TYR A 494 -3.71 -0.59 12.48
N ASP A 495 -4.09 -1.87 12.62
CA ASP A 495 -3.28 -3.02 12.19
C ASP A 495 -2.99 -2.96 10.68
N GLN A 496 -3.97 -2.63 9.85
CA GLN A 496 -3.79 -2.45 8.41
C GLN A 496 -2.81 -1.30 8.09
N CYS A 497 -2.92 -0.14 8.76
CA CYS A 497 -1.99 0.97 8.57
C CYS A 497 -0.56 0.57 8.96
N HIS A 498 -0.42 -0.07 10.12
CA HIS A 498 0.84 -0.53 10.66
C HIS A 498 1.51 -1.57 9.75
N ASP A 499 0.78 -2.61 9.35
CA ASP A 499 1.31 -3.69 8.52
C ASP A 499 1.70 -3.19 7.13
N THR A 500 0.93 -2.26 6.55
CA THR A 500 1.27 -1.62 5.27
C THR A 500 2.53 -0.76 5.41
N LEU A 501 2.71 -0.04 6.53
CA LEU A 501 3.93 0.71 6.83
C LEU A 501 5.17 -0.21 6.92
N VAL A 502 5.07 -1.34 7.63
CA VAL A 502 6.18 -2.30 7.76
C VAL A 502 6.51 -2.94 6.41
N GLN A 503 5.49 -3.36 5.64
CA GLN A 503 5.65 -3.92 4.30
C GLN A 503 6.33 -2.93 3.34
N PHE A 504 5.86 -1.68 3.31
CA PHE A 504 6.38 -0.64 2.43
C PHE A 504 7.77 -0.15 2.86
N GLY A 505 8.02 0.01 4.16
CA GLY A 505 9.36 0.33 4.67
C GLY A 505 10.37 -0.77 4.35
N GLY A 506 9.98 -2.05 4.45
CA GLY A 506 10.77 -3.18 4.00
C GLY A 506 11.03 -3.18 2.49
N PHE A 507 10.01 -2.86 1.68
CA PHE A 507 10.16 -2.67 0.24
C PHE A 507 11.19 -1.58 -0.11
N LEU A 508 11.09 -0.42 0.53
CA LEU A 508 12.01 0.71 0.33
C LEU A 508 13.45 0.31 0.72
N ALA A 509 13.64 -0.29 1.90
CA ALA A 509 14.95 -0.71 2.38
C ALA A 509 15.62 -1.77 1.48
N ALA A 510 14.84 -2.67 0.87
CA ALA A 510 15.36 -3.74 0.02
C ALA A 510 15.58 -3.35 -1.46
N ASN A 511 14.89 -2.32 -1.98
CA ASN A 511 14.92 -1.98 -3.41
C ASN A 511 15.59 -0.62 -3.72
N LEU A 512 15.64 0.33 -2.79
CA LEU A 512 16.33 1.60 -3.00
C LEU A 512 17.85 1.42 -3.03
N SER A 513 18.55 2.27 -3.78
CA SER A 513 20.01 2.39 -3.58
C SER A 513 20.24 3.08 -2.24
N THR A 514 21.36 2.81 -1.57
CA THR A 514 21.56 3.40 -0.25
C THR A 514 21.75 4.91 -0.29
N GLU A 515 22.31 5.44 -1.38
CA GLU A 515 22.35 6.89 -1.61
C GLU A 515 20.96 7.51 -1.78
N ASP A 516 20.06 6.86 -2.53
CA ASP A 516 18.68 7.33 -2.72
C ASP A 516 17.87 7.33 -1.43
N TYR A 517 18.21 6.42 -0.50
CA TYR A 517 17.61 6.30 0.81
C TYR A 517 18.11 7.42 1.74
N ILE A 518 19.44 7.57 1.86
CA ILE A 518 20.09 8.60 2.70
C ILE A 518 19.69 10.02 2.27
N LYS A 519 19.61 10.31 0.97
CA LYS A 519 19.21 11.64 0.46
C LYS A 519 17.77 12.03 0.81
N ARG A 520 16.91 11.06 1.14
CA ARG A 520 15.47 11.29 1.36
C ARG A 520 15.07 11.23 2.83
N VAL A 521 15.63 10.33 3.64
CA VAL A 521 15.28 10.18 5.05
C VAL A 521 16.00 11.27 5.88
N PRO A 522 15.27 12.23 6.49
CA PRO A 522 15.88 13.25 7.35
C PRO A 522 16.27 12.65 8.71
N SER A 523 16.95 13.46 9.53
CA SER A 523 17.39 13.07 10.87
C SER A 523 16.21 12.78 11.83
N ILE A 524 16.49 12.01 12.88
CA ILE A 524 15.48 11.48 13.81
C ILE A 524 14.72 12.59 14.56
N ASP A 525 15.40 13.69 14.88
CA ASP A 525 14.83 14.89 15.48
C ASP A 525 13.82 15.57 14.53
N VAL A 526 14.13 15.71 13.24
CA VAL A 526 13.20 16.26 12.25
C VAL A 526 11.97 15.35 12.06
N LEU A 527 12.17 14.02 11.99
CA LEU A 527 11.07 13.06 11.89
C LEU A 527 10.09 13.14 13.07
N CYS A 528 10.60 13.27 14.29
CA CYS A 528 9.78 13.29 15.50
C CYS A 528 9.24 14.69 15.85
N ASN A 529 10.06 15.74 15.73
CA ASN A 529 9.71 17.09 16.19
C ASN A 529 8.97 17.91 15.13
N GLU A 530 9.34 17.83 13.86
CA GLU A 530 8.68 18.58 12.76
C GLU A 530 7.56 17.76 12.11
N TYR A 531 7.85 16.50 11.75
CA TYR A 531 6.86 15.63 11.10
C TYR A 531 5.94 14.87 12.07
N HIS A 532 6.15 14.99 13.39
CA HIS A 532 5.36 14.30 14.43
C HIS A 532 5.22 12.78 14.20
N THR A 533 6.25 12.17 13.61
CA THR A 533 6.31 10.72 13.40
C THR A 533 6.55 10.03 14.74
N PRO A 534 5.81 8.96 15.09
CA PRO A 534 6.02 8.27 16.33
C PRO A 534 7.40 7.56 16.34
N HIS A 535 8.06 7.60 17.51
CA HIS A 535 9.46 7.21 17.70
C HIS A 535 9.80 5.83 17.14
N ASP A 536 8.93 4.85 17.36
CA ASP A 536 9.07 3.47 16.87
C ASP A 536 9.15 3.40 15.34
N ALA A 537 8.28 4.14 14.64
CA ALA A 537 8.29 4.25 13.18
C ALA A 537 9.49 5.06 12.67
N ALA A 538 9.85 6.15 13.35
CA ALA A 538 11.00 6.99 12.99
C ALA A 538 12.34 6.21 13.09
N PHE A 539 12.50 5.39 14.13
CA PHE A 539 13.65 4.48 14.24
C PHE A 539 13.58 3.32 13.23
N PHE A 540 12.41 2.74 12.97
CA PHE A 540 12.25 1.72 11.93
C PHE A 540 12.73 2.22 10.55
N LEU A 541 12.40 3.46 10.18
CA LEU A 541 12.83 4.08 8.92
C LEU A 541 14.32 4.48 8.91
N SER A 542 14.92 4.83 10.04
CA SER A 542 16.32 5.27 10.09
C SER A 542 17.34 4.15 10.36
N ARG A 543 16.93 2.99 10.89
CA ARG A 543 17.80 1.81 11.09
C ARG A 543 18.66 1.42 9.87
N PRO A 544 18.11 1.29 8.63
CA PRO A 544 18.91 0.89 7.46
C PRO A 544 20.00 1.92 7.13
N MET A 545 19.69 3.21 7.34
CA MET A 545 20.60 4.34 7.14
C MET A 545 21.81 4.24 8.08
N TYR A 546 21.56 4.05 9.39
CA TYR A 546 22.63 3.89 10.39
C TYR A 546 23.50 2.66 10.11
N ALA A 547 22.89 1.50 9.83
CA ALA A 547 23.61 0.27 9.53
C ALA A 547 24.55 0.43 8.33
N HIS A 548 24.11 1.10 7.27
CA HIS A 548 24.96 1.38 6.12
C HIS A 548 26.08 2.38 6.44
N HIS A 549 25.79 3.49 7.10
CA HIS A 549 26.83 4.49 7.45
C HIS A 549 27.94 3.86 8.30
N ILE A 550 27.58 3.03 9.29
CA ILE A 550 28.55 2.28 10.12
C ILE A 550 29.38 1.33 9.25
N SER A 551 28.74 0.58 8.35
CA SER A 551 29.44 -0.36 7.46
C SER A 551 30.41 0.34 6.49
N SER A 552 29.96 1.45 5.88
CA SER A 552 30.76 2.25 4.96
C SER A 552 31.98 2.88 5.65
N LYS A 553 31.78 3.52 6.82
CA LYS A 553 32.89 4.07 7.63
C LYS A 553 33.85 2.99 8.13
N TYR A 554 33.34 1.82 8.45
CA TYR A 554 34.17 0.68 8.82
C TYR A 554 35.07 0.21 7.67
N ASP A 555 34.54 0.11 6.44
CA ASP A 555 35.34 -0.26 5.27
C ASP A 555 36.33 0.84 4.85
N GLU A 556 36.03 2.13 5.08
CA GLU A 556 37.01 3.23 4.95
C GLU A 556 38.18 3.05 5.93
N LEU A 557 37.92 2.91 7.23
CA LEU A 557 38.96 2.74 8.27
C LEU A 557 39.74 1.41 8.13
N LYS A 558 39.13 0.40 7.52
CA LYS A 558 39.77 -0.86 7.15
C LYS A 558 40.71 -0.72 5.96
N LYS A 559 40.38 0.13 4.97
CA LYS A 559 41.26 0.43 3.81
C LYS A 559 42.42 1.36 4.19
N ALA A 560 42.24 2.25 5.15
CA ALA A 560 43.23 3.27 5.54
C ALA A 560 44.52 2.71 6.19
N GLU A 561 44.49 1.53 6.81
CA GLU A 561 45.68 0.93 7.46
C GLU A 561 45.94 -0.51 7.01
N LYS A 562 47.19 -0.77 6.60
CA LYS A 562 47.68 -2.12 6.24
C LYS A 562 48.11 -2.92 7.47
N GLY A 563 47.15 -3.30 8.34
CA GLY A 563 47.41 -4.11 9.55
C GLY A 563 46.22 -5.02 9.92
N ASN A 564 46.40 -6.34 9.80
CA ASN A 564 45.28 -7.29 9.77
C ASN A 564 45.05 -8.09 11.08
N LYS A 565 45.34 -7.50 12.25
CA LYS A 565 45.09 -8.12 13.57
C LYS A 565 43.62 -8.00 13.98
N GLN A 566 43.04 -9.07 14.54
CA GLN A 566 41.60 -9.11 14.88
C GLN A 566 41.16 -8.02 15.88
N GLN A 567 41.99 -7.68 16.89
CA GLN A 567 41.70 -6.57 17.82
C GLN A 567 41.57 -5.21 17.11
N HIS A 568 42.38 -4.96 16.07
CA HIS A 568 42.29 -3.70 15.32
C HIS A 568 40.96 -3.60 14.55
N LYS A 569 40.41 -4.73 14.06
CA LYS A 569 39.08 -4.75 13.41
C LYS A 569 37.96 -4.36 14.37
N VAL A 570 38.06 -4.75 15.64
CA VAL A 570 37.04 -4.42 16.65
C VAL A 570 37.09 -2.94 17.00
N HIS A 571 38.28 -2.41 17.33
CA HIS A 571 38.43 -0.98 17.65
C HIS A 571 38.00 -0.07 16.49
N LYS A 572 38.28 -0.44 15.23
CA LYS A 572 37.79 0.27 14.04
C LYS A 572 36.28 0.27 13.92
N TYR A 573 35.63 -0.86 14.24
CA TYR A 573 34.17 -0.94 14.21
C TYR A 573 33.54 -0.07 15.29
N ILE A 574 34.11 -0.05 16.50
CA ILE A 574 33.69 0.83 17.61
C ILE A 574 33.83 2.31 17.19
N ALA A 575 35.00 2.73 16.71
CA ALA A 575 35.22 4.10 16.25
C ALA A 575 34.27 4.49 15.09
N SER A 576 33.96 3.55 14.19
CA SER A 576 32.95 3.78 13.13
C SER A 576 31.55 4.00 13.70
N CYS A 577 31.18 3.26 14.74
CA CYS A 577 29.90 3.42 15.43
C CYS A 577 29.84 4.75 16.18
N GLU A 578 30.89 5.12 16.92
CA GLU A 578 30.96 6.37 17.67
C GLU A 578 30.81 7.59 16.74
N LEU A 579 31.53 7.62 15.61
CA LEU A 579 31.45 8.70 14.62
C LEU A 579 30.06 8.86 14.00
N VAL A 580 29.34 7.76 13.76
CA VAL A 580 28.00 7.77 13.15
C VAL A 580 26.90 8.01 14.18
N MET A 581 27.03 7.46 15.39
CA MET A 581 26.00 7.51 16.43
C MET A 581 26.07 8.77 17.30
N THR A 582 27.20 9.47 17.40
CA THR A 582 27.29 10.69 18.23
C THR A 582 26.29 11.78 17.81
N PRO A 583 26.13 12.14 16.51
CA PRO A 583 25.07 13.05 16.08
C PRO A 583 23.66 12.53 16.38
N VAL A 584 23.46 11.21 16.34
CA VAL A 584 22.17 10.58 16.69
C VAL A 584 21.89 10.70 18.18
N HIS A 585 22.91 10.56 19.04
CA HIS A 585 22.78 10.78 20.49
C HIS A 585 22.36 12.21 20.80
N GLU A 586 22.96 13.21 20.12
CA GLU A 586 22.63 14.62 20.27
C GLU A 586 21.19 14.92 19.81
N ALA A 587 20.79 14.44 18.63
CA ALA A 587 19.43 14.57 18.10
C ALA A 587 18.38 13.95 19.05
N VAL A 588 18.67 12.78 19.62
CA VAL A 588 17.79 12.06 20.55
C VAL A 588 17.50 12.85 21.84
N ILE A 589 18.43 13.67 22.34
CA ILE A 589 18.22 14.45 23.58
C ILE A 589 16.98 15.36 23.47
N SER A 590 16.70 15.89 22.28
CA SER A 590 15.54 16.76 22.02
C SER A 590 14.18 16.08 22.18
N LEU A 591 14.12 14.73 22.08
CA LEU A 591 12.89 13.96 21.98
C LEU A 591 12.16 13.81 23.32
N HIS A 592 12.88 13.89 24.45
CA HIS A 592 12.34 13.64 25.78
C HIS A 592 12.80 14.69 26.80
N VAL A 593 11.98 14.89 27.83
CA VAL A 593 12.25 15.82 28.94
C VAL A 593 13.54 15.42 29.66
N SER A 594 14.37 16.39 30.02
CA SER A 594 15.70 16.20 30.65
C SER A 594 15.75 15.17 31.78
N LYS A 595 14.71 15.13 32.64
CA LYS A 595 14.60 14.18 33.76
C LYS A 595 14.62 12.70 33.33
N VAL A 596 14.17 12.38 32.11
CA VAL A 596 14.25 11.01 31.56
C VAL A 596 15.71 10.59 31.37
N TRP A 597 16.58 11.52 31.02
CA TRP A 597 18.00 11.25 30.76
C TRP A 597 18.83 11.05 32.05
N ASP A 598 18.25 11.34 33.22
CA ASP A 598 18.82 10.93 34.51
C ASP A 598 18.56 9.46 34.85
N ASP A 599 17.46 8.88 34.34
CA ASP A 599 17.12 7.46 34.48
C ASP A 599 17.85 6.58 33.44
N ILE A 600 17.87 7.02 32.18
CA ILE A 600 18.36 6.25 31.03
C ILE A 600 19.28 7.13 30.19
N SER A 601 20.47 6.67 29.81
CA SER A 601 21.34 7.51 28.96
C SER A 601 20.83 7.61 27.51
N PRO A 602 21.00 8.77 26.83
CA PRO A 602 20.68 8.90 25.40
C PRO A 602 21.41 7.88 24.52
N GLN A 603 22.65 7.52 24.89
CA GLN A 603 23.44 6.47 24.23
C GLN A 603 22.77 5.10 24.31
N PHE A 604 22.24 4.72 25.49
CA PHE A 604 21.51 3.47 25.64
C PHE A 604 20.22 3.47 24.83
N TYR A 605 19.44 4.56 24.87
CA TYR A 605 18.21 4.68 24.10
C TYR A 605 18.46 4.55 22.59
N ALA A 606 19.42 5.31 22.06
CA ALA A 606 19.79 5.25 20.65
C ALA A 606 20.34 3.86 20.25
N THR A 607 21.22 3.27 21.07
CA THR A 607 21.78 1.93 20.82
C THR A 607 20.69 0.85 20.85
N PHE A 608 19.77 0.91 21.82
CA PHE A 608 18.61 0.02 21.87
C PHE A 608 17.78 0.13 20.60
N TRP A 609 17.45 1.34 20.13
CA TRP A 609 16.57 1.54 18.99
C TRP A 609 17.23 1.35 17.62
N SER A 610 18.55 1.52 17.51
CA SER A 610 19.31 1.34 16.25
C SER A 610 19.62 -0.12 15.90
N LEU A 611 19.75 -1.00 16.89
CA LEU A 611 20.11 -2.40 16.68
C LEU A 611 18.90 -3.27 16.29
N THR A 612 19.18 -4.39 15.63
CA THR A 612 18.22 -5.40 15.17
C THR A 612 18.61 -6.81 15.65
N MET A 613 17.75 -7.81 15.43
CA MET A 613 18.10 -9.21 15.78
C MET A 613 19.36 -9.72 15.09
N TYR A 614 19.63 -9.27 13.86
CA TYR A 614 20.82 -9.64 13.08
C TYR A 614 22.13 -9.30 13.80
N ASP A 615 22.11 -8.23 14.60
CA ASP A 615 23.27 -7.70 15.31
C ASP A 615 23.54 -8.41 16.65
N LEU A 616 22.54 -9.08 17.23
CA LEU A 616 22.62 -9.69 18.56
C LEU A 616 22.96 -11.20 18.54
N ALA A 617 22.42 -11.95 17.57
CA ALA A 617 22.53 -13.41 17.53
C ALA A 617 22.61 -13.94 16.10
N VAL A 618 23.25 -15.11 15.93
CA VAL A 618 23.34 -15.83 14.65
C VAL A 618 22.41 -17.05 14.69
N PRO A 619 21.47 -17.22 13.76
CA PRO A 619 20.56 -18.37 13.74
C PRO A 619 21.22 -19.59 13.09
N HIS A 620 22.28 -20.15 13.71
CA HIS A 620 23.02 -21.32 13.22
C HIS A 620 22.08 -22.49 12.82
N ASN A 621 21.13 -22.83 13.69
CA ASN A 621 20.14 -23.88 13.43
C ASN A 621 19.29 -23.65 12.16
N SER A 622 19.09 -22.40 11.73
CA SER A 622 18.36 -22.09 10.50
C SER A 622 19.26 -22.21 9.27
N TYR A 623 20.50 -21.72 9.34
CA TYR A 623 21.50 -21.91 8.28
C TYR A 623 21.76 -23.41 8.02
N GLU A 624 21.93 -24.21 9.08
CA GLU A 624 22.07 -25.67 8.97
C GLU A 624 20.86 -26.33 8.32
N ARG A 625 19.63 -25.93 8.68
CA ARG A 625 18.38 -26.47 8.11
C ARG A 625 18.25 -26.16 6.62
N GLU A 626 18.52 -24.94 6.17
CA GLU A 626 18.47 -24.60 4.73
C GLU A 626 19.61 -25.25 3.94
N VAL A 627 20.84 -25.29 4.49
CA VAL A 627 21.96 -26.04 3.89
C VAL A 627 21.64 -27.53 3.77
N HIS A 628 20.96 -28.12 4.76
CA HIS A 628 20.49 -29.51 4.68
C HIS A 628 19.41 -29.70 3.61
N LYS A 629 18.42 -28.80 3.50
CA LYS A 629 17.41 -28.83 2.42
C LYS A 629 18.07 -28.79 1.04
N LEU A 630 19.07 -27.92 0.83
CA LEU A 630 19.81 -27.86 -0.44
C LEU A 630 20.58 -29.16 -0.74
N LYS A 631 21.22 -29.78 0.26
CA LYS A 631 21.87 -31.09 0.10
C LYS A 631 20.88 -32.19 -0.29
N VAL A 632 19.68 -32.20 0.29
CA VAL A 632 18.60 -33.14 -0.07
C VAL A 632 18.10 -32.88 -1.50
N GLN A 633 17.90 -31.62 -1.89
CA GLN A 633 17.53 -31.25 -3.26
C GLN A 633 18.59 -31.69 -4.29
N MET A 634 19.88 -31.44 -4.02
CA MET A 634 20.99 -31.89 -4.87
C MET A 634 20.98 -33.42 -5.05
N LYS A 635 20.70 -34.18 -3.98
CA LYS A 635 20.58 -35.63 -4.07
C LYS A 635 19.36 -36.05 -4.91
N ALA A 636 18.20 -35.41 -4.74
CA ALA A 636 17.02 -35.67 -5.57
C ALA A 636 17.26 -35.33 -7.05
N ILE A 637 18.03 -34.28 -7.36
CA ILE A 637 18.48 -33.94 -8.72
C ILE A 637 19.41 -35.04 -9.25
N ASP A 638 20.36 -35.53 -8.45
CA ASP A 638 21.25 -36.65 -8.80
C ASP A 638 20.51 -37.98 -9.04
N ASP A 639 19.44 -38.25 -8.28
CA ASP A 639 18.63 -39.47 -8.40
C ASP A 639 17.61 -39.41 -9.57
N ASN A 640 17.26 -38.21 -10.08
CA ASN A 640 16.30 -38.04 -11.17
C ASN A 640 16.88 -38.49 -12.54
N GLN A 641 16.27 -39.51 -13.16
CA GLN A 641 16.69 -40.08 -14.44
C GLN A 641 16.03 -39.45 -15.67
N GLU A 642 14.91 -38.72 -15.52
CA GLU A 642 14.19 -38.09 -16.63
C GLU A 642 14.78 -36.71 -17.01
N MET A 643 15.58 -36.12 -16.12
CA MET A 643 16.15 -34.78 -16.32
C MET A 643 17.37 -34.80 -17.26
N PRO A 644 17.43 -33.93 -18.29
CA PRO A 644 18.60 -33.82 -19.16
C PRO A 644 19.89 -33.49 -18.39
N LEU A 645 20.99 -34.20 -18.70
CA LEU A 645 22.28 -34.08 -18.00
C LEU A 645 22.80 -32.64 -17.86
N ASN A 646 22.59 -31.78 -18.87
CA ASN A 646 22.98 -30.36 -18.78
C ASN A 646 22.16 -29.59 -17.74
N LYS A 647 20.82 -29.76 -17.72
CA LYS A 647 19.96 -29.11 -16.71
C LYS A 647 20.25 -29.63 -15.30
N LYS A 648 20.46 -30.93 -15.17
CA LYS A 648 20.86 -31.60 -13.93
C LYS A 648 22.17 -31.02 -13.37
N LYS A 649 23.13 -30.72 -14.25
CA LYS A 649 24.38 -30.04 -13.89
C LYS A 649 24.14 -28.56 -13.51
N GLU A 650 23.39 -27.80 -14.31
CA GLU A 650 23.07 -26.38 -14.04
C GLU A 650 22.33 -26.18 -12.70
N GLU A 651 21.31 -26.99 -12.42
CA GLU A 651 20.55 -26.91 -11.16
C GLU A 651 21.41 -27.30 -9.95
N LYS A 652 22.28 -28.32 -10.10
CA LYS A 652 23.24 -28.71 -9.06
C LYS A 652 24.28 -27.62 -8.79
N GLU A 653 24.85 -27.01 -9.83
CA GLU A 653 25.76 -25.86 -9.71
C GLU A 653 25.08 -24.66 -9.04
N ARG A 654 23.79 -24.39 -9.35
CA ARG A 654 22.98 -23.38 -8.65
C ARG A 654 22.82 -23.69 -7.15
N CYS A 655 22.50 -24.92 -6.78
CA CYS A 655 22.36 -25.33 -5.38
C CYS A 655 23.69 -25.21 -4.60
N ILE A 656 24.81 -25.61 -5.22
CA ILE A 656 26.16 -25.45 -4.64
C ILE A 656 26.47 -23.96 -4.43
N ALA A 657 26.28 -23.13 -5.46
CA ALA A 657 26.55 -21.70 -5.36
C ALA A 657 25.64 -20.96 -4.35
N LEU A 658 24.45 -21.49 -4.05
CA LEU A 658 23.58 -20.98 -2.99
C LEU A 658 24.03 -21.46 -1.61
N GLN A 659 24.43 -22.74 -1.48
CA GLN A 659 25.00 -23.29 -0.25
C GLN A 659 26.26 -22.52 0.18
N ASP A 660 27.19 -22.26 -0.75
CA ASP A 660 28.42 -21.53 -0.47
C ASP A 660 28.13 -20.10 0.00
N LYS A 661 27.13 -19.42 -0.59
CA LYS A 661 26.69 -18.09 -0.16
C LYS A 661 26.09 -18.08 1.24
N LEU A 662 25.28 -19.09 1.59
CA LEU A 662 24.70 -19.21 2.94
C LEU A 662 25.80 -19.40 4.00
N LEU A 663 26.79 -20.26 3.73
CA LEU A 663 27.92 -20.47 4.62
C LEU A 663 28.84 -19.24 4.74
N GLU A 664 29.03 -18.49 3.64
CA GLU A 664 29.77 -17.23 3.68
C GLU A 664 29.01 -16.13 4.45
N GLU A 665 27.67 -16.07 4.30
CA GLU A 665 26.79 -15.14 5.00
C GLU A 665 26.76 -15.42 6.52
N GLU A 666 26.59 -16.68 6.92
CA GLU A 666 26.64 -17.13 8.32
C GLU A 666 27.95 -16.71 8.98
N LYS A 667 29.09 -16.94 8.30
CA LYS A 667 30.41 -16.52 8.80
C LYS A 667 30.52 -15.00 8.92
N LYS A 668 30.04 -14.24 7.95
CA LYS A 668 30.02 -12.76 8.00
C LYS A 668 29.16 -12.24 9.15
N GLN A 669 27.99 -12.84 9.39
CA GLN A 669 27.12 -12.50 10.51
C GLN A 669 27.79 -12.83 11.85
N MET A 670 28.44 -13.99 11.97
CA MET A 670 29.21 -14.34 13.17
C MET A 670 30.34 -13.34 13.47
N GLU A 671 31.13 -12.95 12.44
CA GLU A 671 32.16 -11.90 12.60
C GLU A 671 31.56 -10.51 12.91
N HIS A 672 30.31 -10.24 12.53
CA HIS A 672 29.57 -9.02 12.87
C HIS A 672 29.06 -9.02 14.30
N VAL A 673 28.29 -10.03 14.70
CA VAL A 673 27.77 -10.20 16.07
C VAL A 673 28.91 -10.17 17.10
N GLN A 674 30.05 -10.81 16.82
CA GLN A 674 31.22 -10.73 17.71
C GLN A 674 31.75 -9.30 17.92
N ARG A 675 31.72 -8.45 16.89
CA ARG A 675 32.12 -7.03 16.99
C ARG A 675 31.09 -6.21 17.76
N VAL A 676 29.80 -6.42 17.50
CA VAL A 676 28.69 -5.76 18.21
C VAL A 676 28.72 -6.10 19.70
N LEU A 677 28.81 -7.39 20.05
CA LEU A 677 28.87 -7.82 21.46
C LEU A 677 30.09 -7.23 22.21
N GLN A 678 31.22 -7.03 21.53
CA GLN A 678 32.41 -6.39 22.12
C GLN A 678 32.24 -4.88 22.29
N ARG A 679 31.59 -4.18 21.34
CA ARG A 679 31.16 -2.77 21.51
C ARG A 679 30.23 -2.63 22.72
N LEU A 680 29.17 -3.42 22.77
CA LEU A 680 28.17 -3.40 23.83
C LEU A 680 28.78 -3.64 25.22
N LYS A 681 29.75 -4.57 25.32
CA LYS A 681 30.47 -4.84 26.57
C LYS A 681 31.29 -3.64 27.10
N LEU A 682 31.70 -2.71 26.23
CA LEU A 682 32.42 -1.48 26.62
C LEU A 682 31.45 -0.34 26.97
N GLU A 683 30.32 -0.23 26.28
CA GLU A 683 29.33 0.82 26.55
C GLU A 683 28.48 0.56 27.81
N LYS A 684 28.34 -0.71 28.22
CA LYS A 684 27.38 -1.15 29.25
C LYS A 684 27.43 -0.36 30.56
N ASP A 685 28.61 0.10 30.95
CA ASP A 685 28.81 0.77 32.25
C ASP A 685 28.28 2.22 32.25
N ASN A 686 28.01 2.80 31.07
CA ASN A 686 27.46 4.15 30.87
C ASN A 686 25.94 4.16 30.57
N TRP A 687 25.29 3.00 30.49
CA TRP A 687 23.90 2.91 30.02
C TRP A 687 22.85 3.32 31.06
N LEU A 688 23.01 2.88 32.32
CA LEU A 688 22.04 3.11 33.39
C LEU A 688 22.73 3.86 34.54
N LEU A 689 22.37 5.14 34.70
CA LEU A 689 23.00 6.03 35.68
C LEU A 689 22.43 5.77 37.08
N ALA A 690 23.30 5.78 38.10
CA ALA A 690 22.91 5.55 39.50
C ALA A 690 22.24 6.78 40.17
N LYS A 691 21.60 7.67 39.39
CA LYS A 691 20.98 8.90 39.89
C LYS A 691 19.58 8.70 40.47
N SER A 692 18.90 7.62 40.07
CA SER A 692 17.51 7.34 40.44
C SER A 692 17.32 5.94 41.01
N THR A 693 16.10 5.63 41.46
CA THR A 693 15.79 4.30 42.01
C THR A 693 15.68 3.28 40.87
N LYS A 694 16.21 2.06 41.09
CA LYS A 694 16.15 0.98 40.09
C LYS A 694 14.73 0.70 39.56
N ASN A 695 13.71 0.92 40.40
CA ASN A 695 12.30 0.85 40.00
C ASN A 695 11.95 1.89 38.93
N ALA A 696 12.31 3.17 39.15
CA ALA A 696 12.05 4.24 38.18
C ALA A 696 12.78 3.99 36.85
N THR A 697 14.06 3.61 36.92
CA THR A 697 14.87 3.23 35.75
C THR A 697 14.19 2.14 34.92
N ILE A 698 13.73 1.07 35.57
CA ILE A 698 13.10 -0.08 34.90
C ILE A 698 11.74 0.29 34.31
N SER A 699 10.90 1.02 35.05
CA SER A 699 9.60 1.46 34.54
C SER A 699 9.76 2.41 33.36
N LYS A 700 10.80 3.26 33.32
CA LYS A 700 11.14 4.07 32.14
C LYS A 700 11.65 3.24 30.98
N PHE A 701 12.47 2.22 31.23
CA PHE A 701 12.97 1.33 30.16
C PHE A 701 11.82 0.52 29.54
N LEU A 702 10.89 0.05 30.35
CA LEU A 702 9.66 -0.59 29.89
C LEU A 702 8.79 0.37 29.07
N GLN A 703 8.53 1.57 29.59
CA GLN A 703 7.66 2.57 28.97
C GLN A 703 8.20 3.11 27.63
N LEU A 704 9.51 3.40 27.53
CA LEU A 704 10.09 4.13 26.40
C LEU A 704 10.79 3.24 25.35
N CYS A 705 11.17 2.00 25.73
CA CYS A 705 11.92 1.12 24.86
C CYS A 705 11.18 -0.21 24.60
N ILE A 706 10.89 -0.98 25.66
CA ILE A 706 10.42 -2.37 25.49
C ILE A 706 8.98 -2.44 25.00
N PHE A 707 8.01 -1.80 25.69
CA PHE A 707 6.60 -1.93 25.30
C PHE A 707 6.31 -1.39 23.90
N PRO A 708 6.79 -0.19 23.48
CA PRO A 708 6.56 0.30 22.12
C PRO A 708 7.21 -0.59 21.05
N ARG A 709 8.34 -1.24 21.36
CA ARG A 709 9.07 -2.07 20.40
C ARG A 709 8.53 -3.50 20.31
N CYS A 710 8.11 -4.12 21.40
CA CYS A 710 7.69 -5.53 21.39
C CYS A 710 6.34 -5.75 20.69
N ILE A 711 5.50 -4.71 20.58
CA ILE A 711 4.26 -4.72 19.78
C ILE A 711 4.48 -4.30 18.32
N PHE A 712 5.66 -3.78 17.95
CA PHE A 712 5.94 -3.27 16.61
C PHE A 712 6.06 -4.38 15.56
N SER A 713 6.84 -5.43 15.80
CA SER A 713 6.91 -6.56 14.86
C SER A 713 7.20 -7.87 15.57
N ALA A 714 6.92 -9.00 14.91
CA ALA A 714 7.23 -10.30 15.50
C ALA A 714 8.74 -10.52 15.70
N VAL A 715 9.60 -9.89 14.88
CA VAL A 715 11.06 -9.91 15.04
C VAL A 715 11.51 -8.95 16.14
N ASP A 716 10.87 -7.79 16.28
CA ASP A 716 11.15 -6.84 17.35
C ASP A 716 10.70 -7.36 18.74
N ALA A 717 9.64 -8.19 18.80
CA ALA A 717 9.25 -8.92 20.00
C ALA A 717 10.36 -9.87 20.49
N VAL A 718 10.97 -10.62 19.56
CA VAL A 718 12.11 -11.52 19.84
C VAL A 718 13.35 -10.72 20.23
N TYR A 719 13.61 -9.60 19.55
CA TYR A 719 14.68 -8.65 19.91
C TYR A 719 14.57 -8.15 21.35
N CYS A 720 13.39 -7.76 21.80
CA CYS A 720 13.20 -7.24 23.15
C CYS A 720 13.56 -8.27 24.22
N SER A 721 13.24 -9.56 24.02
CA SER A 721 13.62 -10.63 24.95
C SER A 721 15.14 -10.86 24.95
N HIS A 722 15.75 -11.02 23.77
CA HIS A 722 17.19 -11.29 23.68
C HIS A 722 18.07 -10.11 24.10
N PHE A 723 17.63 -8.86 23.89
CA PHE A 723 18.34 -7.69 24.38
C PHE A 723 18.35 -7.66 25.93
N VAL A 724 17.24 -8.02 26.58
CA VAL A 724 17.16 -8.12 28.05
C VAL A 724 18.03 -9.26 28.58
N GLU A 725 18.01 -10.42 27.91
CA GLU A 725 18.92 -11.53 28.22
C GLU A 725 20.38 -11.10 28.08
N LEU A 726 20.71 -10.27 27.08
CA LEU A 726 22.05 -9.73 26.88
C LEU A 726 22.45 -8.76 28.00
N LEU A 727 21.58 -7.84 28.43
CA LEU A 727 21.83 -6.94 29.57
C LEU A 727 22.11 -7.73 30.86
N HIS A 728 21.36 -8.81 31.06
CA HIS A 728 21.59 -9.73 32.16
C HIS A 728 22.95 -10.44 32.02
N GLN A 729 23.20 -11.13 30.90
CA GLN A 729 24.44 -11.87 30.63
C GLN A 729 25.71 -11.00 30.73
N GLN A 730 25.66 -9.74 30.28
CA GLN A 730 26.80 -8.81 30.32
C GLN A 730 27.06 -8.21 31.71
N LYS A 731 26.19 -8.47 32.70
CA LYS A 731 26.23 -7.86 34.04
C LYS A 731 26.27 -6.33 33.94
N THR A 732 25.29 -5.77 33.24
CA THR A 732 25.10 -4.31 33.16
C THR A 732 24.85 -3.76 34.58
N PRO A 733 25.58 -2.71 35.02
CA PRO A 733 25.33 -2.12 36.33
C PRO A 733 23.93 -1.52 36.41
N ASN A 734 23.40 -1.42 37.64
CA ASN A 734 22.08 -0.86 37.98
C ASN A 734 20.84 -1.58 37.39
N PHE A 735 20.98 -2.44 36.37
CA PHE A 735 19.89 -3.24 35.84
C PHE A 735 19.43 -4.34 36.82
N SER A 736 18.20 -4.26 37.32
CA SER A 736 17.59 -5.35 38.10
C SER A 736 16.72 -6.25 37.22
N THR A 737 17.25 -7.42 36.88
CA THR A 737 16.54 -8.45 36.12
C THR A 737 15.28 -8.89 36.85
N LEU A 738 15.34 -9.16 38.17
CA LEU A 738 14.16 -9.58 38.93
C LEU A 738 13.01 -8.56 38.89
N LEU A 739 13.31 -7.27 39.11
CA LEU A 739 12.30 -6.20 39.09
C LEU A 739 11.69 -6.02 37.69
N TYR A 740 12.50 -6.17 36.64
CA TYR A 740 12.04 -6.13 35.25
C TYR A 740 11.01 -7.23 34.96
N TYR A 741 11.33 -8.50 35.26
CA TYR A 741 10.40 -9.61 35.05
C TYR A 741 9.15 -9.49 35.96
N ASP A 742 9.30 -8.97 37.20
CA ASP A 742 8.16 -8.79 38.12
C ASP A 742 7.14 -7.77 37.62
N GLN A 743 7.58 -6.62 37.11
CA GLN A 743 6.69 -5.61 36.51
C GLN A 743 5.96 -6.19 35.29
N VAL A 744 6.69 -6.79 34.34
CA VAL A 744 6.10 -7.35 33.11
C VAL A 744 5.07 -8.45 33.39
N PHE A 745 5.33 -9.35 34.34
CA PHE A 745 4.37 -10.42 34.66
C PHE A 745 3.23 -10.01 35.61
N CYS A 746 3.36 -8.90 36.35
CA CYS A 746 2.27 -8.39 37.20
C CYS A 746 1.27 -7.52 36.44
N ASP A 747 1.73 -6.69 35.50
CA ASP A 747 0.91 -5.61 34.90
C ASP A 747 0.29 -5.94 33.53
N ILE A 748 0.19 -7.25 33.22
CA ILE A 748 -0.30 -7.78 31.93
C ILE A 748 -1.70 -7.28 31.56
N ILE A 749 -2.60 -7.07 32.53
CA ILE A 749 -4.00 -6.71 32.30
C ILE A 749 -4.11 -5.47 31.41
N TYR A 750 -3.44 -4.39 31.81
CA TYR A 750 -3.52 -3.10 31.11
C TYR A 750 -2.86 -3.17 29.72
N THR A 751 -1.72 -3.88 29.61
CA THR A 751 -1.03 -4.06 28.31
C THR A 751 -1.88 -4.84 27.32
N VAL A 752 -2.53 -5.94 27.75
CA VAL A 752 -3.39 -6.76 26.88
C VAL A 752 -4.69 -6.05 26.53
N ALA A 753 -5.20 -5.18 27.42
CA ALA A 753 -6.35 -4.32 27.17
C ALA A 753 -6.08 -3.23 26.13
N SER A 754 -4.88 -2.62 26.14
CA SER A 754 -4.52 -1.55 25.20
C SER A 754 -4.12 -2.01 23.80
N CYS A 755 -3.71 -3.27 23.64
CA CYS A 755 -3.24 -3.81 22.35
C CYS A 755 -4.37 -4.04 21.34
N THR A 756 -4.05 -3.96 20.04
CA THR A 756 -4.85 -4.58 18.97
C THR A 756 -4.71 -6.12 18.95
N GLU A 757 -5.40 -6.79 18.02
CA GLU A 757 -5.32 -8.25 17.85
C GLU A 757 -3.89 -8.68 17.42
N ASN A 758 -3.28 -7.94 16.48
CA ASN A 758 -1.92 -8.22 16.01
C ASN A 758 -0.86 -7.83 17.05
N GLU A 759 -1.03 -6.72 17.77
CA GLU A 759 -0.14 -6.33 18.88
C GLU A 759 -0.19 -7.35 20.02
N ALA A 760 -1.37 -7.86 20.40
CA ALA A 760 -1.52 -8.91 21.41
C ALA A 760 -0.83 -10.23 20.98
N SER A 761 -0.87 -10.57 19.68
CA SER A 761 -0.12 -11.71 19.11
C SER A 761 1.41 -11.53 19.23
N ARG A 762 1.92 -10.31 19.00
CA ARG A 762 3.35 -9.97 19.13
C ARG A 762 3.79 -9.94 20.60
N TYR A 763 2.99 -9.35 21.49
CA TYR A 763 3.23 -9.34 22.93
C TYR A 763 3.20 -10.76 23.53
N GLY A 764 2.26 -11.61 23.09
CA GLY A 764 2.21 -13.02 23.46
C GLY A 764 3.46 -13.81 23.03
N ARG A 765 4.06 -13.50 21.87
CA ARG A 765 5.36 -14.05 21.47
C ARG A 765 6.48 -13.58 22.41
N PHE A 766 6.57 -12.28 22.69
CA PHE A 766 7.55 -11.71 23.63
C PHE A 766 7.48 -12.36 25.02
N LEU A 767 6.28 -12.50 25.60
CA LEU A 767 6.07 -13.21 26.87
C LEU A 767 6.48 -14.69 26.79
N CYS A 768 6.31 -15.35 25.64
CA CYS A 768 6.70 -16.74 25.45
C CYS A 768 8.23 -16.94 25.54
N TYR A 769 9.03 -16.05 24.94
CA TYR A 769 10.50 -16.08 25.08
C TYR A 769 10.94 -15.76 26.52
N MET A 770 10.32 -14.76 27.16
CA MET A 770 10.58 -14.47 28.58
C MET A 770 10.29 -15.67 29.49
N LEU A 771 9.17 -16.37 29.26
CA LEU A 771 8.80 -17.58 30.00
C LEU A 771 9.72 -18.78 29.70
N ALA A 772 10.31 -18.85 28.49
CA ALA A 772 11.31 -19.87 28.15
C ALA A 772 12.57 -19.71 29.02
N THR A 773 13.09 -18.49 29.11
CA THR A 773 14.29 -18.16 29.90
C THR A 773 14.05 -18.32 31.40
N VAL A 774 12.91 -17.86 31.91
CA VAL A 774 12.52 -18.11 33.31
C VAL A 774 12.31 -19.60 33.60
N THR A 775 11.73 -20.36 32.66
CA THR A 775 11.59 -21.82 32.76
C THR A 775 12.94 -22.53 32.81
N LYS A 776 13.91 -22.09 31.99
CA LYS A 776 15.27 -22.63 31.98
C LYS A 776 15.94 -22.47 33.35
N TRP A 777 15.81 -21.29 33.96
CA TRP A 777 16.32 -21.03 35.32
C TRP A 777 15.54 -21.75 36.43
N HIS A 778 14.24 -22.01 36.24
CA HIS A 778 13.41 -22.78 37.19
C HIS A 778 13.64 -24.29 37.14
N GLY A 779 14.09 -24.82 35.99
CA GLY A 779 14.20 -26.26 35.76
C GLY A 779 15.45 -26.92 36.32
N ASP A 780 16.55 -26.19 36.47
CA ASP A 780 17.84 -26.72 36.94
C ASP A 780 18.57 -25.73 37.85
N ARG A 781 18.81 -26.17 39.09
CA ARG A 781 19.55 -25.41 40.11
C ARG A 781 20.97 -25.07 39.68
N THR A 782 21.65 -25.96 38.95
CA THR A 782 23.03 -25.73 38.49
C THR A 782 23.09 -24.63 37.42
N ILE A 783 22.06 -24.54 36.57
CA ILE A 783 21.91 -23.45 35.60
C ILE A 783 21.63 -22.13 36.33
N TYR A 784 20.74 -22.12 37.32
CA TYR A 784 20.46 -20.94 38.13
C TYR A 784 21.70 -20.41 38.87
N GLU A 785 22.44 -21.28 39.56
CA GLU A 785 23.64 -20.86 40.30
C GLU A 785 24.73 -20.31 39.37
N LYS A 786 24.83 -20.84 38.13
CA LYS A 786 25.76 -20.39 37.09
C LYS A 786 25.34 -19.08 36.41
N GLU A 787 24.07 -18.94 36.06
CA GLU A 787 23.56 -17.83 35.23
C GLU A 787 22.94 -16.69 36.04
N CYS A 788 22.45 -16.93 37.25
CA CYS A 788 21.78 -15.91 38.06
C CYS A 788 22.53 -15.56 39.36
N GLY A 789 23.16 -16.54 40.03
CA GLY A 789 23.68 -16.37 41.40
C GLY A 789 24.61 -15.16 41.59
N ASN A 790 25.63 -15.01 40.74
CA ASN A 790 26.61 -13.91 40.83
C ASN A 790 26.30 -12.72 39.89
N TYR A 791 25.03 -12.41 39.65
CA TYR A 791 24.61 -11.36 38.72
C TYR A 791 23.96 -10.17 39.43
N PRO A 792 24.27 -8.91 39.03
CA PRO A 792 23.77 -7.71 39.72
C PRO A 792 22.23 -7.61 39.68
N GLY A 793 21.59 -8.27 38.72
CA GLY A 793 20.15 -8.30 38.56
C GLY A 793 19.38 -9.20 39.52
N PHE A 794 20.08 -10.01 40.34
CA PHE A 794 19.51 -10.95 41.32
C PHE A 794 19.89 -10.64 42.77
N LEU A 795 20.51 -9.47 43.01
CA LEU A 795 20.77 -8.96 44.35
C LEU A 795 19.48 -8.43 44.99
N THR A 796 19.16 -8.88 46.20
CA THR A 796 17.95 -8.48 46.93
C THR A 796 18.15 -7.17 47.69
N THR A 797 19.37 -6.89 48.16
CA THR A 797 19.64 -5.76 49.05
C THR A 797 19.96 -4.47 48.28
N LEU A 798 19.12 -3.45 48.45
CA LEU A 798 19.26 -2.13 47.82
C LEU A 798 20.11 -1.21 48.71
N ARG A 799 21.38 -0.99 48.35
CA ARG A 799 22.20 0.11 48.89
C ARG A 799 22.66 1.03 47.76
N ALA A 800 22.63 2.34 48.03
CA ALA A 800 22.91 3.40 47.07
C ALA A 800 24.40 3.80 46.99
N THR A 801 25.30 3.07 47.65
CA THR A 801 26.72 3.38 47.73
C THR A 801 27.58 2.11 47.76
N GLY A 802 28.68 2.13 47.00
CA GLY A 802 29.79 1.15 47.09
C GLY A 802 29.55 -0.20 46.40
N PHE A 803 30.36 -0.50 45.38
CA PHE A 803 30.46 -1.85 44.80
C PHE A 803 31.44 -2.71 45.65
N ASP A 804 31.11 -2.95 46.92
CA ASP A 804 31.84 -3.91 47.74
C ASP A 804 31.23 -5.32 47.53
N GLY A 805 31.91 -6.12 46.70
CA GLY A 805 31.56 -7.52 46.51
C GLY A 805 31.95 -8.35 47.74
N GLY A 806 31.05 -9.21 48.23
CA GLY A 806 31.43 -10.20 49.26
C GLY A 806 30.29 -11.03 49.86
N ASN A 807 29.11 -10.45 50.09
CA ASN A 807 28.07 -11.13 50.86
C ASN A 807 27.15 -12.02 50.01
N LYS A 808 27.32 -13.35 50.14
CA LYS A 808 26.37 -14.35 49.63
C LYS A 808 24.95 -14.18 50.21
N ALA A 809 24.81 -13.51 51.36
CA ALA A 809 23.53 -13.25 52.03
C ALA A 809 22.62 -12.27 51.27
N ASP A 810 23.17 -11.47 50.34
CA ASP A 810 22.41 -10.50 49.54
C ASP A 810 21.97 -11.06 48.17
N GLN A 811 22.20 -12.35 47.91
CA GLN A 811 21.82 -13.05 46.67
C GLN A 811 20.51 -13.82 46.84
N LEU A 812 19.63 -13.79 45.84
CA LEU A 812 18.39 -14.56 45.87
C LEU A 812 18.67 -16.08 45.80
N GLU A 813 18.27 -16.82 46.83
CA GLU A 813 18.36 -18.29 46.84
C GLU A 813 17.43 -18.94 45.80
N TYR A 814 17.80 -20.13 45.33
CA TYR A 814 17.07 -20.86 44.29
C TYR A 814 15.59 -21.12 44.63
N GLU A 815 15.27 -21.51 45.86
CA GLU A 815 13.87 -21.79 46.23
C GLU A 815 13.04 -20.49 46.35
N ASN A 816 13.66 -19.40 46.81
CA ASN A 816 13.05 -18.07 46.77
C ASN A 816 12.77 -17.62 45.33
N PHE A 817 13.64 -17.94 44.36
CA PHE A 817 13.34 -17.76 42.94
C PHE A 817 12.16 -18.62 42.49
N ARG A 818 12.08 -19.91 42.86
CA ARG A 818 10.92 -20.77 42.54
C ARG A 818 9.60 -20.22 43.12
N HIS A 819 9.62 -19.63 44.32
CA HIS A 819 8.47 -18.91 44.87
C HIS A 819 8.09 -17.67 44.05
N ILE A 820 9.05 -16.89 43.55
CA ILE A 820 8.81 -15.75 42.66
C ILE A 820 8.23 -16.20 41.31
N VAL A 821 8.77 -17.26 40.69
CA VAL A 821 8.20 -17.82 39.44
C VAL A 821 6.76 -18.31 39.67
N HIS A 822 6.46 -18.92 40.82
CA HIS A 822 5.08 -19.26 41.18
C HIS A 822 4.19 -18.01 41.32
N LYS A 823 4.68 -16.93 41.96
CA LYS A 823 3.97 -15.62 42.01
C LYS A 823 3.66 -15.12 40.61
N TRP A 824 4.61 -15.16 39.67
CA TRP A 824 4.40 -14.73 38.29
C TRP A 824 3.36 -15.59 37.56
N HIS A 825 3.44 -16.92 37.66
CA HIS A 825 2.43 -17.82 37.11
C HIS A 825 1.04 -17.54 37.68
N TYR A 826 0.91 -17.35 39.00
CA TYR A 826 -0.35 -17.01 39.66
C TYR A 826 -0.89 -15.64 39.23
N LYS A 827 -0.03 -14.62 39.12
CA LYS A 827 -0.40 -13.27 38.64
C LYS A 827 -0.89 -13.30 37.19
N LEU A 828 -0.18 -14.01 36.31
CA LEU A 828 -0.59 -14.25 34.93
C LEU A 828 -1.93 -15.01 34.86
N THR A 829 -2.17 -16.00 35.74
CA THR A 829 -3.50 -16.66 35.84
C THR A 829 -4.58 -15.70 36.28
N LYS A 830 -4.36 -14.90 37.35
CA LYS A 830 -5.33 -13.92 37.85
C LYS A 830 -5.66 -12.87 36.79
N ALA A 831 -4.65 -12.35 36.09
CA ALA A 831 -4.81 -11.42 34.98
C ALA A 831 -5.61 -12.05 33.83
N SER A 832 -5.29 -13.30 33.46
CA SER A 832 -5.98 -14.02 32.40
C SER A 832 -7.45 -14.26 32.71
N VAL A 833 -7.75 -14.71 33.93
CA VAL A 833 -9.12 -14.94 34.43
C VAL A 833 -9.91 -13.63 34.43
N HIS A 834 -9.32 -12.53 34.91
CA HIS A 834 -9.97 -11.22 34.89
C HIS A 834 -10.33 -10.79 33.45
N CYS A 835 -9.39 -10.85 32.50
CA CYS A 835 -9.64 -10.48 31.11
C CYS A 835 -10.73 -11.35 30.44
N LEU A 836 -10.80 -12.65 30.79
CA LEU A 836 -11.87 -13.55 30.35
C LEU A 836 -13.23 -13.25 30.99
N GLU A 837 -13.27 -12.63 32.17
CA GLU A 837 -14.51 -12.32 32.90
C GLU A 837 -15.10 -10.95 32.59
N THR A 838 -14.36 -10.02 31.96
CA THR A 838 -14.84 -8.65 31.65
C THR A 838 -16.03 -8.59 30.69
N GLY A 839 -16.32 -9.64 29.92
CA GLY A 839 -17.39 -9.66 28.91
C GLY A 839 -17.12 -8.85 27.63
N GLU A 840 -16.12 -7.97 27.66
CA GLU A 840 -15.67 -7.18 26.52
C GLU A 840 -14.96 -8.04 25.46
N TYR A 841 -15.31 -7.79 24.19
CA TYR A 841 -14.81 -8.56 23.05
C TYR A 841 -13.27 -8.52 22.95
N THR A 842 -12.69 -7.32 23.03
CA THR A 842 -11.24 -7.10 22.84
C THR A 842 -10.42 -7.80 23.92
N HIS A 843 -10.82 -7.66 25.20
CA HIS A 843 -10.13 -8.32 26.32
C HIS A 843 -10.14 -9.84 26.20
N ILE A 844 -11.32 -10.45 25.96
CA ILE A 844 -11.47 -11.90 25.80
C ILE A 844 -10.65 -12.40 24.60
N ARG A 845 -10.66 -11.67 23.49
CA ARG A 845 -9.93 -12.06 22.28
C ARG A 845 -8.42 -11.96 22.44
N ASN A 846 -7.92 -10.82 22.90
CA ASN A 846 -6.50 -10.56 23.06
C ASN A 846 -5.88 -11.53 24.07
N ILE A 847 -6.56 -11.82 25.19
CA ILE A 847 -6.03 -12.78 26.17
C ILE A 847 -6.02 -14.21 25.64
N LEU A 848 -7.02 -14.64 24.87
CA LEU A 848 -7.01 -15.96 24.21
C LEU A 848 -5.86 -16.08 23.19
N ILE A 849 -5.57 -15.02 22.45
CA ILE A 849 -4.41 -14.96 21.53
C ILE A 849 -3.10 -15.07 22.33
N VAL A 850 -2.91 -14.27 23.38
CA VAL A 850 -1.71 -14.30 24.24
C VAL A 850 -1.53 -15.69 24.88
N LEU A 851 -2.59 -16.24 25.49
CA LEU A 851 -2.60 -17.57 26.09
C LEU A 851 -2.20 -18.67 25.10
N THR A 852 -2.64 -18.56 23.85
CA THR A 852 -2.27 -19.49 22.76
C THR A 852 -0.77 -19.39 22.42
N LYS A 853 -0.19 -18.18 22.39
CA LYS A 853 1.24 -18.01 22.07
C LYS A 853 2.18 -18.41 23.22
N ILE A 854 1.78 -18.24 24.49
CA ILE A 854 2.59 -18.64 25.67
C ILE A 854 2.42 -20.10 26.09
N LEU A 855 1.51 -20.84 25.45
CA LEU A 855 1.21 -22.24 25.74
C LEU A 855 2.45 -23.18 25.80
N PRO A 856 3.55 -22.96 25.04
CA PRO A 856 4.76 -23.78 25.16
C PRO A 856 5.44 -23.78 26.53
N TRP A 857 5.22 -22.76 27.37
CA TRP A 857 5.87 -22.64 28.69
C TRP A 857 4.90 -22.41 29.85
N TYR A 858 3.63 -22.13 29.56
CA TYR A 858 2.59 -21.86 30.55
C TYR A 858 1.24 -22.46 30.14
N PRO A 859 0.39 -22.94 31.07
CA PRO A 859 0.61 -23.07 32.50
C PRO A 859 1.34 -24.38 32.85
N LYS A 860 2.26 -24.31 33.83
CA LYS A 860 2.94 -25.48 34.40
C LYS A 860 2.27 -26.06 35.65
N VAL A 861 1.54 -25.25 36.43
CA VAL A 861 0.95 -25.68 37.70
C VAL A 861 -0.48 -26.17 37.47
N LEU A 862 -0.80 -27.38 37.92
CA LEU A 862 -2.10 -28.03 37.66
C LEU A 862 -3.29 -27.22 38.20
N ASN A 863 -3.16 -26.60 39.38
CA ASN A 863 -4.20 -25.76 39.98
C ASN A 863 -4.54 -24.54 39.11
N LEU A 864 -3.52 -23.92 38.51
CA LEU A 864 -3.67 -22.76 37.62
C LEU A 864 -4.24 -23.18 36.25
N GLY A 865 -3.76 -24.30 35.69
CA GLY A 865 -4.27 -24.86 34.45
C GLY A 865 -5.76 -25.25 34.53
N THR A 866 -6.18 -25.86 35.63
CA THR A 866 -7.61 -26.21 35.85
C THR A 866 -8.50 -25.00 36.10
N ALA A 867 -8.00 -23.93 36.73
CA ALA A 867 -8.73 -22.66 36.83
C ALA A 867 -8.99 -22.04 35.44
N LEU A 868 -7.97 -22.00 34.57
CA LEU A 868 -8.12 -21.55 33.19
C LEU A 868 -9.07 -22.45 32.38
N GLU A 869 -8.93 -23.78 32.49
CA GLU A 869 -9.80 -24.75 31.79
C GLU A 869 -11.29 -24.51 32.11
N ARG A 870 -11.64 -24.28 33.39
CA ARG A 870 -13.01 -23.98 33.82
C ARG A 870 -13.54 -22.68 33.20
N ARG A 871 -12.73 -21.60 33.17
CA ARG A 871 -13.16 -20.29 32.64
C ARG A 871 -13.26 -20.28 31.12
N VAL A 872 -12.31 -20.89 30.41
CA VAL A 872 -12.38 -21.06 28.96
C VAL A 872 -13.59 -21.92 28.58
N HIS A 873 -13.89 -22.99 29.34
CA HIS A 873 -15.08 -23.80 29.09
C HIS A 873 -16.39 -23.02 29.30
N LYS A 874 -16.45 -22.13 30.29
CA LYS A 874 -17.58 -21.19 30.48
C LYS A 874 -17.78 -20.31 29.24
N ILE A 875 -16.72 -19.67 28.74
CA ILE A 875 -16.76 -18.88 27.49
C ILE A 875 -17.23 -19.72 26.29
N CYS A 876 -16.76 -20.97 26.16
CA CYS A 876 -17.23 -21.88 25.10
C CYS A 876 -18.73 -22.22 25.20
N GLN A 877 -19.35 -22.15 26.38
CA GLN A 877 -20.80 -22.35 26.54
C GLN A 877 -21.57 -21.04 26.24
N GLU A 878 -21.12 -19.92 26.80
CA GLU A 878 -21.82 -18.63 26.74
C GLU A 878 -21.76 -17.95 25.37
N GLU A 879 -20.62 -18.02 24.68
CA GLU A 879 -20.41 -17.31 23.41
C GLU A 879 -20.81 -18.13 22.18
N LYS A 880 -21.13 -19.42 22.33
CA LYS A 880 -21.43 -20.35 21.23
C LYS A 880 -22.51 -19.87 20.25
N GLN A 881 -23.51 -19.14 20.74
CA GLN A 881 -24.59 -18.57 19.94
C GLN A 881 -24.48 -17.05 19.74
N LYS A 882 -23.63 -16.37 20.51
CA LYS A 882 -23.50 -14.89 20.50
C LYS A 882 -22.34 -14.42 19.62
N ARG A 883 -21.15 -15.01 19.79
CA ARG A 883 -19.89 -14.58 19.16
C ARG A 883 -19.11 -15.81 18.67
N PRO A 884 -19.41 -16.32 17.45
CA PRO A 884 -18.83 -17.57 16.96
C PRO A 884 -17.32 -17.52 16.73
N ASP A 885 -16.75 -16.32 16.54
CA ASP A 885 -15.31 -16.09 16.42
C ASP A 885 -14.55 -16.24 17.74
N LEU A 886 -15.12 -15.75 18.86
CA LEU A 886 -14.59 -16.02 20.20
C LEU A 886 -14.75 -17.49 20.58
N TYR A 887 -15.90 -18.10 20.26
CA TYR A 887 -16.13 -19.54 20.48
C TYR A 887 -15.08 -20.40 19.77
N ALA A 888 -14.76 -20.11 18.51
CA ALA A 888 -13.75 -20.85 17.76
C ALA A 888 -12.35 -20.76 18.40
N LEU A 889 -11.93 -19.55 18.82
CA LEU A 889 -10.66 -19.35 19.52
C LEU A 889 -10.62 -20.07 20.88
N ALA A 890 -11.66 -19.93 21.69
CA ALA A 890 -11.75 -20.55 23.01
C ALA A 890 -11.77 -22.10 22.92
N MET A 891 -12.48 -22.66 21.93
CA MET A 891 -12.48 -24.11 21.66
C MET A 891 -11.11 -24.60 21.18
N GLY A 892 -10.45 -23.86 20.29
CA GLY A 892 -9.08 -24.17 19.84
C GLY A 892 -8.10 -24.20 21.01
N TYR A 893 -8.08 -23.15 21.83
CA TYR A 893 -7.23 -23.09 23.03
C TYR A 893 -7.57 -24.20 24.03
N SER A 894 -8.86 -24.48 24.28
CA SER A 894 -9.29 -25.58 25.17
C SER A 894 -8.76 -26.95 24.71
N GLY A 895 -8.78 -27.22 23.39
CA GLY A 895 -8.19 -28.44 22.83
C GLY A 895 -6.68 -28.54 23.05
N GLN A 896 -5.96 -27.46 22.80
CA GLN A 896 -4.50 -27.42 22.99
C GLN A 896 -4.10 -27.52 24.48
N LEU A 897 -4.86 -26.87 25.38
CA LEU A 897 -4.63 -26.92 26.83
C LEU A 897 -4.78 -28.35 27.39
N LYS A 898 -5.75 -29.12 26.88
CA LYS A 898 -5.93 -30.54 27.26
C LYS A 898 -4.72 -31.39 26.90
N ASN A 899 -4.15 -31.21 25.70
CA ASN A 899 -2.93 -31.90 25.30
C ASN A 899 -1.74 -31.56 26.22
N ARG A 900 -1.67 -30.30 26.70
CA ARG A 900 -0.63 -29.83 27.63
C ARG A 900 -0.79 -30.33 29.07
N LYS A 901 -1.97 -30.82 29.47
CA LYS A 901 -2.29 -31.22 30.86
C LYS A 901 -1.38 -32.32 31.41
N LEU A 902 -0.86 -33.19 30.53
CA LEU A 902 0.12 -34.24 30.89
C LEU A 902 1.49 -33.69 31.33
N SER A 903 1.82 -32.45 30.99
CA SER A 903 3.08 -31.78 31.37
C SER A 903 2.94 -30.86 32.60
N MET A 904 1.76 -30.83 33.22
CA MET A 904 1.48 -29.99 34.38
C MET A 904 1.84 -30.71 35.68
N VAL A 905 2.44 -29.96 36.60
CA VAL A 905 3.04 -30.45 37.84
C VAL A 905 2.20 -29.97 39.04
N PRO A 906 2.06 -30.76 40.13
CA PRO A 906 1.45 -30.32 41.37
C PRO A 906 2.18 -29.11 41.99
N GLU A 907 1.45 -28.26 42.72
CA GLU A 907 2.01 -27.03 43.30
C GLU A 907 3.22 -27.28 44.22
N ASN A 908 3.16 -28.36 45.02
CA ASN A 908 4.20 -28.78 45.95
C ASN A 908 5.49 -29.26 45.27
N GLU A 909 5.40 -29.72 44.02
CA GLU A 909 6.56 -30.10 43.20
C GLU A 909 7.10 -28.91 42.40
N PHE A 910 6.29 -27.85 42.21
CA PHE A 910 6.69 -26.63 41.53
C PHE A 910 7.53 -25.71 42.43
N HIS A 911 7.20 -25.64 43.72
CA HIS A 911 8.01 -24.98 44.77
C HIS A 911 7.80 -25.64 46.15
N HIS A 912 8.77 -25.54 47.05
CA HIS A 912 8.73 -26.16 48.37
C HIS A 912 8.16 -25.18 49.40
N LYS A 913 6.87 -25.31 49.75
CA LYS A 913 6.29 -24.57 50.87
C LYS A 913 6.69 -25.23 52.18
N ASP A 914 7.47 -24.53 53.01
CA ASP A 914 7.71 -24.94 54.39
C ASP A 914 6.39 -24.98 55.17
N LEU A 915 6.00 -26.18 55.58
CA LEU A 915 4.92 -26.39 56.54
C LEU A 915 5.39 -25.82 57.89
N ARG A 916 4.83 -24.67 58.28
CA ARG A 916 4.98 -24.18 59.66
C ARG A 916 4.54 -25.29 60.61
N PRO A 917 5.36 -25.69 61.60
CA PRO A 917 4.96 -26.75 62.52
C PRO A 917 3.75 -26.30 63.33
N THR A 918 2.61 -26.95 63.13
CA THR A 918 1.42 -26.74 63.94
C THR A 918 1.76 -27.17 65.37
N ASN A 919 1.73 -26.22 66.31
CA ASN A 919 1.99 -26.52 67.72
C ASN A 919 0.92 -27.48 68.26
N VAL A 920 1.26 -28.78 68.33
CA VAL A 920 0.48 -29.77 69.08
C VAL A 920 0.78 -29.57 70.55
N VAL A 921 -0.04 -28.76 71.23
CA VAL A 921 -0.13 -28.74 72.69
C VAL A 921 -1.40 -29.47 73.09
N ALA A 922 -1.23 -30.55 73.86
CA ALA A 922 -2.31 -31.44 74.24
C ALA A 922 -3.22 -30.83 75.32
N ALA A 923 -4.51 -31.15 75.25
CA ALA A 923 -5.43 -31.11 76.37
C ALA A 923 -6.45 -32.26 76.26
N LEU A 924 -6.15 -33.38 76.90
CA LEU A 924 -7.19 -34.30 77.36
C LEU A 924 -7.95 -33.62 78.51
N VAL A 925 -9.29 -33.69 78.51
CA VAL A 925 -10.15 -33.92 79.69
C VAL A 925 -11.65 -33.78 79.31
N GLN A 926 -12.45 -34.79 79.72
CA GLN A 926 -13.93 -34.84 79.87
C GLN A 926 -14.80 -34.49 78.63
N ASN A 927 -15.57 -35.40 77.99
CA ASN A 927 -16.56 -36.41 78.43
C ASN A 927 -18.01 -35.86 78.60
N VAL A 928 -18.99 -36.65 78.12
CA VAL A 928 -20.45 -36.67 78.45
C VAL A 928 -21.49 -36.05 77.47
N SER A 929 -22.18 -36.98 76.76
CA SER A 929 -23.63 -37.08 76.41
C SER A 929 -24.34 -36.22 75.34
N GLY A 930 -25.17 -36.92 74.54
CA GLY A 930 -26.47 -36.48 74.02
C GLY A 930 -26.47 -35.76 72.65
N GLY A 931 -27.40 -36.02 71.72
CA GLY A 931 -28.50 -37.00 71.73
C GLY A 931 -29.60 -36.67 70.71
N VAL A 932 -29.61 -37.36 69.57
CA VAL A 932 -30.74 -37.75 68.69
C VAL A 932 -31.87 -36.73 68.36
N GLY A 933 -32.01 -36.46 67.04
CA GLY A 933 -33.30 -36.30 66.34
C GLY A 933 -33.81 -34.86 66.12
N LEU A 934 -34.79 -34.60 65.23
CA LEU A 934 -35.31 -35.35 64.07
C LEU A 934 -36.41 -34.48 63.41
N THR A 935 -36.35 -34.15 62.11
CA THR A 935 -37.49 -33.70 61.25
C THR A 935 -38.31 -32.46 61.69
N SER A 936 -39.01 -31.67 60.86
CA SER A 936 -39.57 -31.86 59.53
C SER A 936 -39.74 -30.53 58.76
N SER A 937 -40.16 -30.63 57.49
CA SER A 937 -40.34 -29.58 56.48
C SER A 937 -41.50 -28.60 56.68
N LEU A 938 -41.39 -27.38 56.13
CA LEU A 938 -42.42 -26.75 55.29
C LEU A 938 -41.91 -25.51 54.53
N SER A 939 -42.62 -25.14 53.46
CA SER A 939 -42.30 -24.06 52.51
C SER A 939 -43.62 -23.49 51.92
N VAL A 940 -43.72 -22.42 51.11
CA VAL A 940 -42.76 -21.71 50.24
C VAL A 940 -43.09 -20.20 50.27
N THR A 941 -42.10 -19.28 50.23
CA THR A 941 -42.14 -18.06 49.37
C THR A 941 -40.84 -17.25 49.39
N ALA A 942 -40.57 -16.52 48.30
CA ALA A 942 -39.25 -16.00 47.95
C ALA A 942 -39.00 -14.54 48.37
N ALA A 943 -37.76 -14.25 48.75
CA ALA A 943 -37.14 -12.93 48.70
C ALA A 943 -35.65 -13.06 48.32
N LYS A 944 -35.10 -12.00 47.73
CA LYS A 944 -33.76 -11.95 47.12
C LYS A 944 -32.62 -12.27 48.10
N VAL A 945 -31.56 -12.89 47.58
CA VAL A 945 -30.22 -12.92 48.21
C VAL A 945 -29.26 -12.16 47.30
N GLU A 946 -28.64 -11.12 47.84
CA GLU A 946 -27.46 -10.48 47.26
C GLU A 946 -26.21 -11.16 47.86
N GLU A 947 -25.22 -11.48 47.02
CA GLU A 947 -23.95 -12.04 47.48
C GLU A 947 -23.05 -10.91 48.02
N SER A 948 -22.82 -10.88 49.33
CA SER A 948 -21.73 -10.10 49.92
C SER A 948 -20.52 -10.99 50.20
N CYS A 949 -19.46 -10.84 49.40
CA CYS A 949 -18.16 -11.44 49.73
C CYS A 949 -17.58 -10.73 50.96
N THR A 950 -17.46 -11.43 52.08
CA THR A 950 -16.61 -11.01 53.19
C THR A 950 -15.16 -11.47 52.94
N GLU A 951 -14.24 -10.52 53.08
CA GLU A 951 -12.80 -10.74 52.97
C GLU A 951 -12.30 -11.67 54.09
N ASP A 952 -11.44 -12.62 53.75
CA ASP A 952 -10.72 -13.43 54.74
C ASP A 952 -9.21 -13.18 54.61
N THR A 953 -8.70 -12.35 55.51
CA THR A 953 -7.30 -11.91 55.52
C THR A 953 -6.42 -12.84 56.35
N GLY A 954 -5.33 -13.35 55.77
CA GLY A 954 -4.13 -13.66 56.57
C GLY A 954 -3.39 -14.96 56.28
N MET A 955 -2.38 -14.89 55.40
CA MET A 955 -1.10 -15.55 55.67
C MET A 955 0.05 -14.55 55.53
N PRO A 956 1.06 -14.54 56.42
CA PRO A 956 2.06 -13.48 56.43
C PRO A 956 3.15 -13.76 55.39
N PHE A 957 3.13 -13.02 54.29
CA PHE A 957 4.24 -12.90 53.34
C PHE A 957 5.02 -11.60 53.58
N LEU A 958 6.25 -11.55 53.07
CA LEU A 958 7.21 -10.48 53.33
C LEU A 958 6.65 -9.07 52.99
N LYS A 959 7.17 -8.08 53.73
CA LYS A 959 6.84 -6.65 53.56
C LYS A 959 6.90 -6.20 52.09
N PRO A 960 6.07 -5.22 51.67
CA PRO A 960 6.18 -4.63 50.35
C PRO A 960 7.58 -4.04 50.10
N TRP A 961 8.18 -4.40 48.97
CA TRP A 961 9.39 -3.75 48.47
C TRP A 961 9.00 -2.45 47.77
N GLY A 962 8.77 -1.39 48.55
CA GLY A 962 8.37 -0.10 48.00
C GLY A 962 7.83 0.90 49.00
N GLU A 963 8.58 1.18 50.08
CA GLU A 963 8.49 2.45 50.83
C GLU A 963 9.63 2.54 51.87
N THR A 964 10.68 3.29 51.52
CA THR A 964 11.64 3.90 52.46
C THR A 964 12.41 5.01 51.74
N ASN A 965 11.87 6.23 51.83
CA ASN A 965 12.37 7.53 51.34
C ASN A 965 12.56 7.66 49.82
#